data_AF-A0A163KI77-F1
#
_entry.id   AF-A0A163KI77-F1
#
_cell.length_a   1.000
_cell.length_b   1.000
_cell.length_c   1.000
_cell.angle_alpha   90.00
_cell.angle_beta   90.00
_cell.angle_gamma   90.00
#
_symmetry.space_group_name_H-M   'P 1'
#
loop_
_entity.id
_entity.type
_entity.pdbx_description
1 polymer ?
#
loop_
_entity_poly.entity_id
_entity_poly.type
_entity_poly.pdbx_seq_one_letter_code
_entity_poly.pdbx_strand_id
1 'polypeptide(L)'
;MLKKMLMLLLAVCMIVPTAAGAAYGESGKASSKIAMLLPDGTPLMEDGTAWVTYTRLPMTKIPLPMGGDLKQIAGSSEYGFGVNNAGGLVMWGESGFQNVAGQSNVKQVGQGYWLTSDGNVNRLDSSKPQAVKGFEGISIFDENKGIIGGVTQSGTVLYHNSAYTPEPVALGQVTDVNSIRKIKVAGDYAAILYNDGRLVLFSTLRINGSTTYLSQKLIQDAADISFGKEQKLIIVKKDGTVWNAKLDVFTQTFEMNPLNGISGVQQIVGIGGSKSFFAQLMDGTWIEYDNGQQYDVPVPSITSVTLKVSNSKPKVGSSITPTVEFQYGNGEKHKIPGNMIALSVDKPHIIKAVEKGAYKILGVGEATLTVDITGKKQSVKIVSGLGKPLENAKQEKGITYLPLKRVFEALGGTVQYQAASKTFDITIGETEITVKAGSKQAKINGKTVNMKGAPIQNKGETLVSADLLTAALGAKLKWDASKQQMTVALGSAQFVVKGEQKKAQNSSSGGTSGKSKMSAVNASGSMAGWKLLKGHEYEKSLRIYFQYKNGILATKTEDIRKVDLNKKVTWTDDNGRKRTNTVREIYSLFTLSNEYTSEWLLKKFGKLYEDWMLTSLVDANRIVEQYLQETGQMPSYAPNVTLTPDAVFEYE
;
A
#
# COMPACT_ATOMS: atom_id res chain seq x y z
N MET A 1 26.45 15.93 62.35
CA MET A 1 25.30 16.66 61.76
C MET A 1 25.16 16.17 60.31
N LEU A 2 24.33 15.16 60.02
CA LEU A 2 22.99 15.26 59.38
C LEU A 2 22.93 16.41 58.33
N LYS A 3 22.57 16.24 57.04
CA LYS A 3 21.67 15.30 56.36
C LYS A 3 21.95 15.27 54.83
N LYS A 4 21.97 14.04 54.28
CA LYS A 4 21.35 13.52 53.03
C LYS A 4 21.20 14.43 51.78
N MET A 5 21.74 13.97 50.64
CA MET A 5 20.90 13.35 49.57
C MET A 5 21.75 12.52 48.60
N LEU A 6 21.08 11.52 48.01
CA LEU A 6 21.57 10.31 47.36
C LEU A 6 20.98 10.24 45.95
N MET A 7 21.74 9.79 44.93
CA MET A 7 21.33 8.88 43.82
C MET A 7 22.48 8.83 42.79
N LEU A 8 23.28 7.76 42.73
CA LEU A 8 23.11 6.47 42.05
C LEU A 8 23.32 6.52 40.51
N LEU A 9 24.52 6.07 40.10
CA LEU A 9 24.87 5.64 38.74
C LEU A 9 23.95 4.51 38.28
N LEU A 10 23.49 4.54 37.02
CA LEU A 10 23.14 3.33 36.28
C LEU A 10 23.52 3.47 34.80
N ALA A 11 24.19 2.42 34.30
CA ALA A 11 24.73 2.29 32.96
C ALA A 11 23.63 2.34 31.88
N VAL A 12 23.90 3.12 30.82
CA VAL A 12 23.07 3.22 29.62
C VAL A 12 23.41 2.03 28.70
N CYS A 13 22.58 0.99 28.72
CA CYS A 13 22.53 0.01 27.63
C CYS A 13 21.87 0.66 26.42
N MET A 14 22.56 0.63 25.27
CA MET A 14 22.02 1.03 23.97
C MET A 14 20.79 0.17 23.63
N ILE A 15 19.62 0.80 23.59
CA ILE A 15 18.42 0.25 22.99
C ILE A 15 18.37 0.78 21.56
N VAL A 16 18.58 -0.12 20.59
CA VAL A 16 18.23 0.13 19.19
C VAL A 16 16.71 0.04 19.09
N PRO A 17 15.98 1.08 18.64
CA PRO A 17 14.56 0.95 18.34
C PRO A 17 14.43 0.17 17.03
N THR A 18 13.99 -1.09 17.12
CA THR A 18 13.43 -1.81 15.98
C THR A 18 12.14 -1.11 15.57
N ALA A 19 12.10 -0.64 14.31
CA ALA A 19 10.94 -0.06 13.66
C ALA A 19 9.71 -1.00 13.78
N ALA A 20 8.80 -0.65 14.68
CA ALA A 20 7.50 -1.27 14.82
C ALA A 20 6.46 -0.16 14.94
N GLY A 21 5.65 -0.01 13.89
CA GLY A 21 4.41 0.77 13.88
C GLY A 21 4.59 2.24 14.26
N ALA A 22 4.88 3.10 13.29
CA ALA A 22 4.57 4.51 13.44
C ALA A 22 3.05 4.61 13.72
N ALA A 23 2.70 4.91 14.97
CA ALA A 23 1.38 5.37 15.32
C ALA A 23 1.16 6.64 14.52
N TYR A 24 0.27 6.56 13.54
CA TYR A 24 -0.20 7.72 12.81
C TYR A 24 -0.76 8.70 13.84
N GLY A 25 -0.30 9.95 13.76
CA GLY A 25 -0.72 11.03 14.65
C GLY A 25 -2.24 11.08 14.74
N GLU A 26 -2.76 11.38 15.92
CA GLU A 26 -4.18 11.64 16.12
C GLU A 26 -4.67 12.62 15.05
N SER A 27 -5.69 12.20 14.30
CA SER A 27 -6.28 13.02 13.24
C SER A 27 -6.91 14.27 13.86
N GLY A 28 -6.27 15.42 13.65
CA GLY A 28 -6.89 16.72 13.85
C GLY A 28 -8.20 16.79 13.06
N LYS A 29 -9.17 17.56 13.57
CA LYS A 29 -10.45 17.81 12.88
C LYS A 29 -10.20 18.17 11.41
N ALA A 30 -10.96 17.54 10.50
CA ALA A 30 -10.90 17.82 9.08
C ALA A 30 -11.06 19.34 8.82
N SER A 31 -10.04 19.98 8.25
CA SER A 31 -10.13 21.37 7.79
C SER A 31 -10.91 21.44 6.47
N SER A 32 -11.73 22.47 6.33
CA SER A 32 -12.48 22.74 5.11
C SER A 32 -11.74 23.65 4.12
N LYS A 33 -10.46 23.99 4.37
CA LYS A 33 -9.69 24.93 3.55
C LYS A 33 -8.43 24.31 2.98
N ILE A 34 -8.13 24.67 1.73
CA ILE A 34 -6.93 24.28 1.01
C ILE A 34 -5.82 25.28 1.36
N ALA A 35 -4.73 24.80 1.95
CA ALA A 35 -3.55 25.60 2.26
C ALA A 35 -2.66 25.81 1.02
N MET A 36 -2.56 24.80 0.16
CA MET A 36 -1.69 24.81 -1.02
C MET A 36 -2.24 23.90 -2.11
N LEU A 37 -2.02 24.27 -3.38
CA LEU A 37 -2.25 23.41 -4.54
C LEU A 37 -0.92 23.07 -5.22
N LEU A 38 -0.81 21.83 -5.73
CA LEU A 38 0.18 21.48 -6.74
C LEU A 38 -0.27 21.94 -8.14
N PRO A 39 0.64 22.03 -9.12
CA PRO A 39 0.31 22.44 -10.48
C PRO A 39 -0.72 21.55 -11.21
N ASP A 40 -1.00 20.33 -10.72
CA ASP A 40 -2.02 19.44 -11.25
C ASP A 40 -3.36 19.52 -10.48
N GLY A 41 -3.48 20.47 -9.54
CA GLY A 41 -4.68 20.68 -8.74
C GLY A 41 -4.75 19.84 -7.46
N THR A 42 -3.70 19.08 -7.12
CA THR A 42 -3.64 18.31 -5.87
C THR A 42 -3.62 19.23 -4.65
N PRO A 43 -4.60 19.17 -3.74
CA PRO A 43 -4.62 20.02 -2.56
C PRO A 43 -3.90 19.41 -1.35
N LEU A 44 -3.18 20.27 -0.65
CA LEU A 44 -2.83 20.13 0.77
C LEU A 44 -3.81 20.99 1.58
N MET A 45 -4.51 20.36 2.50
CA MET A 45 -5.45 20.99 3.42
C MET A 45 -4.72 21.64 4.59
N GLU A 46 -5.34 22.63 5.25
CA GLU A 46 -4.74 23.29 6.44
C GLU A 46 -4.54 22.35 7.64
N ASP A 47 -5.26 21.23 7.69
CA ASP A 47 -5.05 20.18 8.71
C ASP A 47 -3.87 19.25 8.40
N GLY A 48 -3.14 19.51 7.31
CA GLY A 48 -2.01 18.71 6.87
C GLY A 48 -2.36 17.44 6.10
N THR A 49 -3.60 17.29 5.64
CA THR A 49 -4.03 16.21 4.75
C THR A 49 -3.74 16.57 3.29
N ALA A 50 -3.02 15.71 2.55
CA ALA A 50 -2.85 15.83 1.10
C ALA A 50 -3.80 14.88 0.36
N TRP A 51 -4.44 15.34 -0.72
CA TRP A 51 -5.35 14.52 -1.53
C TRP A 51 -4.68 14.01 -2.79
N VAL A 52 -3.91 12.94 -2.65
CA VAL A 52 -3.16 12.29 -3.74
C VAL A 52 -4.06 11.35 -4.55
N THR A 53 -3.59 10.80 -5.66
CA THR A 53 -4.38 9.92 -6.53
C THR A 53 -3.85 8.49 -6.47
N TYR A 54 -4.76 7.54 -6.29
CA TYR A 54 -4.54 6.14 -6.64
C TYR A 54 -5.10 5.84 -8.02
N THR A 55 -4.24 5.36 -8.91
CA THR A 55 -4.62 5.00 -10.28
C THR A 55 -4.83 3.50 -10.38
N ARG A 56 -6.07 3.10 -10.69
CA ARG A 56 -6.44 1.70 -10.95
C ARG A 56 -6.60 1.47 -12.45
N LEU A 57 -6.00 0.42 -13.00
CA LEU A 57 -6.15 0.07 -14.42
C LEU A 57 -7.63 -0.16 -14.80
N PRO A 58 -8.10 0.32 -15.97
CA PRO A 58 -7.36 1.02 -17.03
C PRO A 58 -7.40 2.56 -16.87
N MET A 59 -6.85 3.09 -15.76
CA MET A 59 -6.65 4.52 -15.43
C MET A 59 -7.80 5.26 -14.72
N THR A 60 -8.59 4.58 -13.89
CA THR A 60 -9.45 5.28 -12.92
C THR A 60 -8.59 5.95 -11.86
N LYS A 61 -8.60 7.29 -11.83
CA LYS A 61 -7.95 8.12 -10.80
C LYS A 61 -8.90 8.27 -9.62
N ILE A 62 -8.48 7.77 -8.45
CA ILE A 62 -9.26 7.83 -7.21
C ILE A 62 -8.52 8.77 -6.24
N PRO A 63 -9.06 9.96 -5.92
CA PRO A 63 -8.47 10.86 -4.94
C PRO A 63 -8.49 10.26 -3.54
N LEU A 64 -7.38 10.32 -2.81
CA LEU A 64 -7.19 9.72 -1.50
C LEU A 64 -6.61 10.74 -0.52
N PRO A 65 -7.24 10.99 0.63
CA PRO A 65 -6.63 11.77 1.70
C PRO A 65 -5.52 10.97 2.38
N MET A 66 -4.34 11.57 2.49
CA MET A 66 -3.15 10.99 3.14
C MET A 66 -2.49 12.03 4.04
N GLY A 67 -1.76 11.57 5.05
CA GLY A 67 -1.11 12.46 6.03
C GLY A 67 -2.05 12.84 7.18
N GLY A 68 -2.15 14.14 7.48
CA GLY A 68 -2.77 14.68 8.69
C GLY A 68 -1.80 15.48 9.57
N ASP A 69 -0.55 15.60 9.13
CA ASP A 69 0.52 16.36 9.79
C ASP A 69 1.48 17.00 8.77
N LEU A 70 1.10 17.09 7.49
CA LEU A 70 1.96 17.66 6.44
C LEU A 70 1.92 19.19 6.45
N LYS A 71 3.08 19.83 6.33
CA LYS A 71 3.19 21.29 6.21
C LYS A 71 3.42 21.76 4.76
N GLN A 72 3.98 20.89 3.91
CA GLN A 72 4.28 21.20 2.52
C GLN A 72 4.31 19.92 1.69
N ILE A 73 3.91 20.03 0.42
CA ILE A 73 3.99 18.98 -0.59
C ILE A 73 4.60 19.51 -1.90
N ALA A 74 5.19 18.61 -2.69
CA ALA A 74 5.68 18.88 -4.04
C ALA A 74 5.54 17.62 -4.92
N GLY A 75 5.47 17.81 -6.25
CA GLY A 75 5.28 16.73 -7.22
C GLY A 75 3.93 16.79 -7.92
N SER A 76 3.24 15.66 -8.00
CA SER A 76 1.89 15.52 -8.55
C SER A 76 1.02 14.66 -7.64
N SER A 77 -0.26 14.54 -7.97
CA SER A 77 -1.19 13.62 -7.32
C SER A 77 -0.71 12.17 -7.34
N GLU A 78 0.03 11.74 -8.36
CA GLU A 78 0.44 10.34 -8.52
C GLU A 78 1.81 10.03 -7.90
N TYR A 79 2.68 11.04 -7.80
CA TYR A 79 4.02 10.88 -7.22
C TYR A 79 4.53 12.19 -6.64
N GLY A 80 5.10 12.14 -5.44
CA GLY A 80 5.70 13.32 -4.85
C GLY A 80 6.25 13.14 -3.45
N PHE A 81 6.70 14.25 -2.89
CA PHE A 81 7.25 14.34 -1.55
C PHE A 81 6.46 15.31 -0.69
N GLY A 82 6.40 15.02 0.60
CA GLY A 82 5.87 15.92 1.60
C GLY A 82 6.82 16.02 2.77
N VAL A 83 6.68 17.09 3.54
CA VAL A 83 7.35 17.21 4.82
C VAL A 83 6.30 17.36 5.91
N ASN A 84 6.44 16.60 6.98
CA ASN A 84 5.55 16.66 8.12
C ASN A 84 5.96 17.74 9.14
N ASN A 85 5.10 17.98 10.13
CA ASN A 85 5.30 18.96 11.19
C ASN A 85 6.54 18.68 12.04
N ALA A 86 6.97 17.42 12.13
CA ALA A 86 8.19 17.01 12.82
C ALA A 86 9.46 17.15 11.95
N GLY A 87 9.34 17.60 10.69
CA GLY A 87 10.47 17.72 9.77
C GLY A 87 10.93 16.39 9.16
N GLY A 88 10.12 15.33 9.24
CA GLY A 88 10.31 14.07 8.54
C GLY A 88 9.87 14.15 7.08
N LEU A 89 10.51 13.36 6.22
CA LEU A 89 10.17 13.24 4.80
C LEU A 89 9.12 12.14 4.60
N VAL A 90 8.06 12.45 3.86
CA VAL A 90 7.10 11.48 3.35
C VAL A 90 7.15 11.44 1.83
N MET A 91 6.77 10.32 1.25
CA MET A 91 6.63 10.18 -0.20
C MET A 91 5.38 9.38 -0.56
N TRP A 92 4.86 9.59 -1.75
CA TRP A 92 3.82 8.77 -2.36
C TRP A 92 4.17 8.43 -3.82
N GLY A 93 3.57 7.36 -4.33
CA GLY A 93 3.88 6.79 -5.64
C GLY A 93 3.36 5.37 -5.77
N GLU A 94 4.00 4.56 -6.61
CA GLU A 94 3.66 3.14 -6.84
C GLU A 94 3.62 2.30 -5.55
N SER A 95 4.52 2.59 -4.61
CA SER A 95 4.60 1.91 -3.31
C SER A 95 3.59 2.42 -2.28
N GLY A 96 2.77 3.43 -2.64
CA GLY A 96 1.85 4.11 -1.73
C GLY A 96 2.50 5.17 -0.87
N PHE A 97 1.72 5.73 0.05
CA PHE A 97 2.16 6.74 1.02
C PHE A 97 3.04 6.12 2.11
N GLN A 98 4.24 6.65 2.31
CA GLN A 98 5.20 6.14 3.29
C GLN A 98 6.15 7.22 3.82
N ASN A 99 6.64 7.02 5.03
CA ASN A 99 7.74 7.80 5.59
C ASN A 99 9.07 7.32 5.00
N VAL A 100 9.95 8.25 4.63
CA VAL A 100 11.32 7.93 4.19
C VAL A 100 12.21 7.78 5.42
N ALA A 101 12.61 6.54 5.72
CA ALA A 101 13.33 6.21 6.94
C ALA A 101 14.66 7.00 7.09
N GLY A 102 14.95 7.44 8.31
CA GLY A 102 16.17 8.15 8.65
C GLY A 102 16.22 9.61 8.18
N GLN A 103 15.19 10.11 7.51
CA GLN A 103 15.12 11.51 7.08
C GLN A 103 14.42 12.37 8.14
N SER A 104 15.15 13.37 8.63
CA SER A 104 14.69 14.36 9.61
C SER A 104 15.25 15.74 9.27
N ASN A 105 14.77 16.79 9.94
CA ASN A 105 15.19 18.18 9.71
C ASN A 105 14.97 18.67 8.27
N VAL A 106 13.98 18.12 7.57
CA VAL A 106 13.60 18.54 6.23
C VAL A 106 12.91 19.91 6.31
N LYS A 107 13.45 20.87 5.57
CA LYS A 107 12.98 22.25 5.51
C LYS A 107 12.01 22.45 4.36
N GLN A 108 12.34 21.91 3.18
CA GLN A 108 11.60 22.15 1.94
C GLN A 108 11.62 20.92 1.03
N VAL A 109 10.57 20.71 0.24
CA VAL A 109 10.47 19.65 -0.79
C VAL A 109 10.24 20.21 -2.19
N GLY A 110 10.74 19.50 -3.20
CA GLY A 110 10.56 19.71 -4.64
C GLY A 110 10.18 18.39 -5.34
N GLN A 111 9.96 18.38 -6.65
CA GLN A 111 9.58 17.16 -7.37
C GLN A 111 10.82 16.27 -7.59
N GLY A 112 11.08 15.34 -6.66
CA GLY A 112 12.26 14.49 -6.69
C GLY A 112 13.30 14.78 -5.60
N TYR A 113 13.19 15.93 -4.94
CA TYR A 113 14.27 16.53 -4.16
C TYR A 113 13.78 17.09 -2.83
N TRP A 114 14.67 17.19 -1.84
CA TRP A 114 14.38 17.88 -0.59
C TRP A 114 15.61 18.58 -0.02
N LEU A 115 15.37 19.69 0.67
CA LEU A 115 16.39 20.47 1.36
C LEU A 115 16.31 20.18 2.86
N THR A 116 17.43 19.79 3.44
CA THR A 116 17.60 19.65 4.89
C THR A 116 18.05 20.97 5.53
N SER A 117 17.83 21.11 6.83
CA SER A 117 18.09 22.36 7.57
C SER A 117 19.58 22.73 7.66
N ASP A 118 20.47 21.79 7.40
CA ASP A 118 21.93 21.98 7.25
C ASP A 118 22.32 22.54 5.87
N GLY A 119 21.36 22.73 4.96
CA GLY A 119 21.57 23.32 3.65
C GLY A 119 21.88 22.33 2.53
N ASN A 120 21.74 21.02 2.75
CA ASN A 120 21.97 20.02 1.70
C ASN A 120 20.70 19.75 0.90
N VAL A 121 20.77 19.87 -0.42
CA VAL A 121 19.73 19.34 -1.32
C VAL A 121 20.01 17.87 -1.57
N ASN A 122 19.00 17.03 -1.41
CA ASN A 122 19.08 15.58 -1.51
C ASN A 122 18.05 15.07 -2.54
N ARG A 123 18.31 13.86 -3.04
CA ARG A 123 17.40 13.08 -3.89
C ARG A 123 17.42 11.60 -3.51
N LEU A 124 16.51 10.82 -4.05
CA LEU A 124 16.60 9.36 -4.00
C LEU A 124 17.38 8.84 -5.21
N ASP A 125 18.45 8.08 -4.95
CA ASP A 125 19.12 7.21 -5.92
C ASP A 125 18.92 5.76 -5.48
N SER A 126 18.29 4.94 -6.32
CA SER A 126 18.00 3.53 -6.01
C SER A 126 17.32 3.36 -4.64
N SER A 127 16.36 4.25 -4.35
CA SER A 127 15.62 4.35 -3.08
C SER A 127 16.44 4.76 -1.85
N LYS A 128 17.67 5.24 -2.04
CA LYS A 128 18.53 5.73 -0.96
C LYS A 128 18.74 7.25 -1.07
N PRO A 129 18.64 7.98 0.04
CA PRO A 129 19.05 9.38 0.12
C PRO A 129 20.48 9.61 -0.37
N GLN A 130 20.66 10.55 -1.28
CA GLN A 130 21.95 11.00 -1.78
C GLN A 130 21.95 12.53 -1.91
N ALA A 131 23.01 13.18 -1.44
CA ALA A 131 23.22 14.60 -1.64
C ALA A 131 23.40 14.92 -3.14
N VAL A 132 22.79 16.02 -3.58
CA VAL A 132 22.96 16.54 -4.94
C VAL A 132 24.25 17.35 -4.97
N LYS A 133 25.24 16.82 -5.70
CA LYS A 133 26.55 17.46 -5.87
C LYS A 133 26.40 18.90 -6.39
N GLY A 134 27.08 19.84 -5.74
CA GLY A 134 27.09 21.26 -6.12
C GLY A 134 25.87 22.05 -5.63
N PHE A 135 25.00 21.44 -4.82
CA PHE A 135 23.89 22.10 -4.12
C PHE A 135 24.01 21.94 -2.60
N GLU A 136 25.21 22.25 -2.09
CA GLU A 136 25.51 22.34 -0.67
C GLU A 136 25.31 23.78 -0.15
N GLY A 137 25.01 23.92 1.14
CA GLY A 137 24.85 25.24 1.78
C GLY A 137 23.68 26.06 1.22
N ILE A 138 22.62 25.42 0.75
CA ILE A 138 21.43 26.05 0.16
C ILE A 138 20.49 26.57 1.27
N SER A 139 20.05 27.82 1.13
CA SER A 139 19.05 28.43 2.01
C SER A 139 17.61 28.14 1.55
N ILE A 140 17.38 28.22 0.24
CA ILE A 140 16.09 27.98 -0.40
C ILE A 140 16.33 27.44 -1.81
N PHE A 141 15.46 26.55 -2.27
CA PHE A 141 15.56 26.00 -3.63
C PHE A 141 14.19 25.94 -4.32
N ASP A 142 14.21 25.69 -5.62
CA ASP A 142 13.04 25.28 -6.39
C ASP A 142 13.52 24.29 -7.45
N GLU A 143 12.60 23.43 -7.87
CA GLU A 143 12.84 22.49 -8.95
C GLU A 143 11.65 22.51 -9.91
N ASN A 144 11.95 22.37 -11.20
CA ASN A 144 10.94 22.29 -12.24
C ASN A 144 11.44 21.46 -13.43
N LYS A 145 10.90 20.25 -13.60
CA LYS A 145 11.17 19.35 -14.73
C LYS A 145 12.67 19.07 -14.94
N GLY A 146 13.37 18.74 -13.87
CA GLY A 146 14.80 18.41 -13.88
C GLY A 146 15.73 19.62 -13.84
N ILE A 147 15.18 20.83 -13.75
CA ILE A 147 15.93 22.06 -13.49
C ILE A 147 15.93 22.29 -11.98
N ILE A 148 17.10 22.42 -11.38
CA ILE A 148 17.25 22.75 -9.97
C ILE A 148 17.86 24.13 -9.88
N GLY A 149 17.29 25.01 -9.06
CA GLY A 149 17.96 26.26 -8.69
C GLY A 149 17.82 26.54 -7.22
N GLY A 150 18.77 27.26 -6.67
CA GLY A 150 18.78 27.58 -5.25
C GLY A 150 19.68 28.75 -4.94
N VAL A 151 19.48 29.32 -3.77
CA VAL A 151 20.35 30.38 -3.25
C VAL A 151 21.12 29.83 -2.08
N THR A 152 22.44 29.86 -2.17
CA THR A 152 23.32 29.47 -1.06
C THR A 152 23.17 30.44 0.11
N GLN A 153 23.53 30.00 1.31
CA GLN A 153 23.58 30.83 2.52
C GLN A 153 24.54 32.03 2.36
N SER A 154 25.56 31.90 1.50
CA SER A 154 26.49 32.99 1.17
C SER A 154 25.98 33.93 0.08
N GLY A 155 24.83 33.68 -0.55
CA GLY A 155 24.22 34.57 -1.54
C GLY A 155 24.43 34.18 -3.00
N THR A 156 25.16 33.12 -3.31
CA THR A 156 25.31 32.63 -4.69
C THR A 156 23.98 32.06 -5.18
N VAL A 157 23.50 32.53 -6.33
CA VAL A 157 22.35 31.97 -7.05
C VAL A 157 22.85 30.85 -7.96
N LEU A 158 22.55 29.62 -7.58
CA LEU A 158 22.93 28.41 -8.31
C LEU A 158 21.76 27.94 -9.19
N TYR A 159 22.13 27.40 -10.35
CA TYR A 159 21.19 26.87 -11.32
C TYR A 159 21.82 25.66 -12.02
N HIS A 160 21.05 24.61 -12.22
CA HIS A 160 21.47 23.42 -12.92
C HIS A 160 20.35 22.90 -13.81
N ASN A 161 20.67 22.68 -15.07
CA ASN A 161 19.82 21.99 -16.02
C ASN A 161 20.63 20.88 -16.67
N SER A 162 20.35 19.64 -16.28
CA SER A 162 21.11 18.46 -16.71
C SER A 162 21.03 18.21 -18.22
N ALA A 163 20.05 18.77 -18.92
CA ALA A 163 19.96 18.72 -20.38
C ALA A 163 21.06 19.53 -21.08
N TYR A 164 21.69 20.49 -20.39
CA TYR A 164 22.63 21.44 -20.99
C TYR A 164 24.00 21.49 -20.31
N THR A 165 24.05 21.28 -18.99
CA THR A 165 25.27 21.44 -18.20
C THR A 165 25.50 20.22 -17.31
N PRO A 166 26.72 19.65 -17.29
CA PRO A 166 27.02 18.49 -16.44
C PRO A 166 27.06 18.86 -14.95
N GLU A 167 27.41 20.10 -14.62
CA GLU A 167 27.53 20.62 -13.24
C GLU A 167 26.70 21.90 -13.08
N PRO A 168 26.32 22.29 -11.84
CA PRO A 168 25.63 23.54 -11.56
C PRO A 168 26.46 24.78 -11.94
N VAL A 169 25.79 25.86 -12.32
CA VAL A 169 26.40 27.16 -12.66
C VAL A 169 25.91 28.25 -11.72
N ALA A 170 26.75 29.28 -11.51
CA ALA A 170 26.38 30.47 -10.76
C ALA A 170 25.78 31.53 -11.70
N LEU A 171 24.51 31.90 -11.47
CA LEU A 171 23.84 32.96 -12.22
C LEU A 171 24.15 34.36 -11.70
N GLY A 172 24.57 34.47 -10.43
CA GLY A 172 24.90 35.74 -9.80
C GLY A 172 24.95 35.68 -8.28
N GLN A 173 24.96 36.86 -7.66
CA GLN A 173 25.03 37.04 -6.20
C GLN A 173 23.85 37.87 -5.68
N VAL A 174 23.37 37.52 -4.49
CA VAL A 174 22.39 38.28 -3.72
C VAL A 174 22.89 38.50 -2.30
N THR A 175 22.63 39.66 -1.73
CA THR A 175 23.22 40.06 -0.44
C THR A 175 22.31 39.85 0.76
N ASP A 176 21.02 39.61 0.54
CA ASP A 176 19.98 39.60 1.59
C ASP A 176 19.23 38.26 1.60
N VAL A 177 19.98 37.17 1.82
CA VAL A 177 19.47 35.79 1.70
C VAL A 177 18.32 35.51 2.67
N ASN A 178 18.38 36.08 3.88
CA ASN A 178 17.37 35.86 4.93
C ASN A 178 16.03 36.51 4.62
N SER A 179 15.97 37.50 3.73
CA SER A 179 14.72 38.12 3.31
C SER A 179 14.11 37.48 2.06
N ILE A 180 14.75 36.44 1.50
CA ILE A 180 14.18 35.70 0.36
C ILE A 180 12.97 34.90 0.83
N ARG A 181 11.83 35.15 0.18
CA ARG A 181 10.56 34.47 0.45
C ARG A 181 10.36 33.24 -0.42
N LYS A 182 10.63 33.38 -1.72
CA LYS A 182 10.35 32.34 -2.72
C LYS A 182 11.36 32.45 -3.85
N ILE A 183 11.82 31.30 -4.33
CA ILE A 183 12.51 31.17 -5.62
C ILE A 183 11.63 30.33 -6.54
N LYS A 184 11.63 30.66 -7.83
CA LYS A 184 11.05 29.83 -8.87
C LYS A 184 12.01 29.66 -10.03
N VAL A 185 12.09 28.44 -10.58
CA VAL A 185 12.89 28.13 -11.76
C VAL A 185 12.02 27.62 -12.90
N ALA A 186 12.33 28.04 -14.12
CA ALA A 186 11.72 27.51 -15.34
C ALA A 186 12.56 27.88 -16.55
N GLY A 187 12.85 26.90 -17.41
CA GLY A 187 13.75 27.11 -18.55
C GLY A 187 15.04 27.79 -18.08
N ASP A 188 15.45 28.85 -18.76
CA ASP A 188 16.70 29.57 -18.47
C ASP A 188 16.59 30.62 -17.35
N TYR A 189 15.55 30.56 -16.52
CA TYR A 189 15.21 31.59 -15.54
C TYR A 189 15.24 31.10 -14.10
N ALA A 190 15.72 31.97 -13.19
CA ALA A 190 15.51 31.88 -11.75
C ALA A 190 14.96 33.21 -11.22
N ALA A 191 13.70 33.21 -10.77
CA ALA A 191 13.02 34.37 -10.19
C ALA A 191 13.10 34.31 -8.66
N ILE A 192 13.62 35.38 -8.04
CA ILE A 192 13.77 35.50 -6.59
C ILE A 192 12.85 36.60 -6.07
N LEU A 193 11.90 36.21 -5.24
CA LEU A 193 10.97 37.09 -4.54
C LEU A 193 11.42 37.28 -3.08
N TYR A 194 11.53 38.53 -2.66
CA TYR A 194 11.86 38.92 -1.29
C TYR A 194 10.62 39.28 -0.48
N ASN A 195 10.72 39.22 0.85
CA ASN A 195 9.64 39.54 1.79
C ASN A 195 9.14 40.99 1.67
N ASP A 196 10.01 41.91 1.25
CA ASP A 196 9.66 43.31 1.00
C ASP A 196 9.01 43.56 -0.36
N GLY A 197 8.82 42.52 -1.19
CA GLY A 197 8.19 42.60 -2.51
C GLY A 197 9.15 42.90 -3.67
N ARG A 198 10.46 43.03 -3.42
CA ARG A 198 11.45 43.03 -4.50
C ARG A 198 11.37 41.72 -5.27
N LEU A 199 11.39 41.81 -6.59
CA LEU A 199 11.46 40.66 -7.49
C LEU A 199 12.67 40.83 -8.42
N VAL A 200 13.58 39.87 -8.39
CA VAL A 200 14.79 39.86 -9.22
C VAL A 200 14.79 38.61 -10.09
N LEU A 201 14.98 38.78 -11.39
CA LEU A 201 15.12 37.67 -12.34
C LEU A 201 16.59 37.48 -12.70
N PHE A 202 17.06 36.26 -12.59
CA PHE A 202 18.33 35.79 -13.13
C PHE A 202 18.06 34.95 -14.37
N SER A 203 18.88 35.11 -15.41
CA SER A 203 18.74 34.32 -16.63
C SER A 203 20.06 33.98 -17.30
N THR A 204 20.04 32.93 -18.13
CA THR A 204 21.15 32.60 -19.03
C THR A 204 20.82 32.99 -20.47
N LEU A 205 21.70 33.76 -21.12
CA LEU A 205 21.62 34.10 -22.53
C LEU A 205 22.68 33.31 -23.30
N ARG A 206 22.25 32.54 -24.30
CA ARG A 206 23.15 31.73 -25.13
C ARG A 206 23.18 32.26 -26.56
N ILE A 207 24.32 32.78 -27.00
CA ILE A 207 24.52 33.33 -28.35
C ILE A 207 25.79 32.71 -28.94
N ASN A 208 25.67 32.06 -30.10
CA ASN A 208 26.79 31.48 -30.86
C ASN A 208 27.73 30.59 -30.02
N GLY A 209 27.18 29.82 -29.07
CA GLY A 209 27.95 28.94 -28.19
C GLY A 209 28.52 29.61 -26.93
N SER A 210 28.44 30.93 -26.79
CA SER A 210 28.78 31.65 -25.56
C SER A 210 27.57 31.77 -24.63
N THR A 211 27.78 31.63 -23.32
CA THR A 211 26.74 31.80 -22.29
C THR A 211 27.05 33.03 -21.44
N THR A 212 26.09 33.95 -21.35
CA THR A 212 26.13 35.14 -20.49
C THR A 212 25.06 35.04 -19.42
N TYR A 213 25.39 35.44 -18.20
CA TYR A 213 24.47 35.47 -17.06
C TYR A 213 23.97 36.89 -16.83
N LEU A 214 22.65 37.05 -16.69
CA LEU A 214 22.00 38.34 -16.52
C LEU A 214 21.22 38.36 -15.20
N SER A 215 21.16 39.53 -14.54
CA SER A 215 20.32 39.76 -13.36
C SER A 215 19.58 41.08 -13.50
N GLN A 216 18.27 41.11 -13.26
CA GLN A 216 17.44 42.29 -13.45
C GLN A 216 16.42 42.45 -12.32
N LYS A 217 16.28 43.67 -11.80
CA LYS A 217 15.23 44.02 -10.83
C LYS A 217 13.95 44.33 -11.60
N LEU A 218 12.87 43.61 -11.32
CA LEU A 218 11.60 43.75 -12.06
C LEU A 218 10.69 44.79 -11.41
N ILE A 219 10.31 44.53 -10.15
CA ILE A 219 9.36 45.35 -9.38
C ILE A 219 9.68 45.29 -7.88
N GLN A 220 8.98 46.10 -7.08
CA GLN A 220 9.15 46.18 -5.61
C GLN A 220 7.85 45.94 -4.82
N ASP A 221 6.76 45.69 -5.52
CA ASP A 221 5.41 45.50 -4.97
C ASP A 221 4.88 44.08 -5.23
N ALA A 222 5.75 43.09 -5.47
CA ALA A 222 5.33 41.70 -5.65
C ALA A 222 4.84 41.09 -4.32
N ALA A 223 3.76 40.33 -4.40
CA ALA A 223 3.22 39.50 -3.32
C ALA A 223 3.42 38.01 -3.58
N ASP A 224 3.35 37.53 -4.82
CA ASP A 224 3.67 36.15 -5.14
C ASP A 224 4.10 35.96 -6.60
N ILE A 225 4.78 34.84 -6.89
CA ILE A 225 5.27 34.51 -8.22
C ILE A 225 5.07 33.03 -8.59
N SER A 226 4.85 32.77 -9.87
CA SER A 226 4.90 31.44 -10.47
C SER A 226 5.23 31.53 -11.96
N PHE A 227 5.70 30.44 -12.56
CA PHE A 227 5.81 30.31 -14.01
C PHE A 227 4.60 29.60 -14.61
N GLY A 228 4.10 30.10 -15.74
CA GLY A 228 3.03 29.49 -16.54
C GLY A 228 3.54 28.91 -17.88
N LYS A 229 2.63 28.79 -18.87
CA LYS A 229 2.99 28.38 -20.24
C LYS A 229 4.10 29.26 -20.84
N GLU A 230 4.97 28.62 -21.62
CA GLU A 230 6.10 29.27 -22.30
C GLU A 230 7.04 30.01 -21.34
N GLN A 231 7.12 29.57 -20.08
CA GLN A 231 7.99 30.17 -19.05
C GLN A 231 7.67 31.64 -18.77
N LYS A 232 6.44 32.08 -19.06
CA LYS A 232 5.97 33.42 -18.70
C LYS A 232 5.86 33.52 -17.19
N LEU A 233 6.43 34.58 -16.64
CA LEU A 233 6.38 34.84 -15.21
C LEU A 233 5.03 35.49 -14.89
N ILE A 234 4.26 34.84 -14.04
CA ILE A 234 3.01 35.34 -13.50
C ILE A 234 3.34 35.96 -12.14
N ILE A 235 2.90 37.19 -11.93
CA ILE A 235 3.21 38.00 -10.76
C ILE A 235 1.90 38.44 -10.12
N VAL A 236 1.74 38.16 -8.85
CA VAL A 236 0.72 38.77 -7.99
C VAL A 236 1.36 39.97 -7.31
N LYS A 237 0.74 41.13 -7.38
CA LYS A 237 1.18 42.33 -6.66
C LYS A 237 0.52 42.43 -5.28
N LYS A 238 1.07 43.26 -4.39
CA LYS A 238 0.55 43.51 -3.04
C LYS A 238 -0.85 44.10 -3.01
N ASP A 239 -1.29 44.74 -4.09
CA ASP A 239 -2.66 45.22 -4.27
C ASP A 239 -3.64 44.11 -4.71
N GLY A 240 -3.14 42.88 -4.91
CA GLY A 240 -3.91 41.72 -5.34
C GLY A 240 -4.14 41.62 -6.85
N THR A 241 -3.58 42.52 -7.66
CA THR A 241 -3.63 42.42 -9.13
C THR A 241 -2.66 41.38 -9.66
N VAL A 242 -3.02 40.73 -10.78
CA VAL A 242 -2.20 39.70 -11.43
C VAL A 242 -1.66 40.22 -12.75
N TRP A 243 -0.37 39.99 -13.00
CA TRP A 243 0.35 40.48 -14.17
C TRP A 243 1.14 39.35 -14.81
N ASN A 244 1.21 39.36 -16.14
CA ASN A 244 2.15 38.54 -16.89
C ASN A 244 3.35 39.38 -17.28
N ALA A 245 4.54 38.87 -16.99
CA ALA A 245 5.81 39.41 -17.44
C ALA A 245 6.47 38.46 -18.45
N LYS A 246 6.88 39.02 -19.58
CA LYS A 246 7.69 38.32 -20.59
C LYS A 246 9.03 39.07 -20.75
N LEU A 247 10.13 38.36 -20.60
CA LEU A 247 11.45 38.91 -20.95
C LEU A 247 11.62 38.90 -22.47
N ASP A 248 11.95 40.05 -23.04
CA ASP A 248 12.62 40.12 -24.33
C ASP A 248 14.13 40.00 -24.11
N VAL A 249 14.70 38.88 -24.56
CA VAL A 249 16.11 38.53 -24.34
C VAL A 249 17.08 39.39 -25.17
N PHE A 250 16.60 40.05 -26.23
CA PHE A 250 17.43 40.88 -27.10
C PHE A 250 17.48 42.32 -26.59
N THR A 251 16.33 42.88 -26.20
CA THR A 251 16.25 44.23 -25.66
C THR A 251 16.56 44.31 -24.17
N GLN A 252 16.56 43.15 -23.49
CA GLN A 252 16.60 43.06 -22.03
C GLN A 252 15.48 43.86 -21.34
N THR A 253 14.32 43.99 -22.00
CA THR A 253 13.15 44.67 -21.44
C THR A 253 12.07 43.67 -21.06
N PHE A 254 11.31 44.00 -20.03
CA PHE A 254 10.14 43.22 -19.65
C PHE A 254 8.87 43.87 -20.16
N GLU A 255 8.12 43.11 -20.92
CA GLU A 255 6.75 43.46 -21.23
C GLU A 255 5.86 42.95 -20.09
N MET A 256 5.27 43.87 -19.33
CA MET A 256 4.34 43.56 -18.26
C MET A 256 2.92 43.96 -18.66
N ASN A 257 2.02 42.98 -18.66
CA ASN A 257 0.62 43.19 -19.00
C ASN A 257 -0.27 42.73 -17.84
N PRO A 258 -1.25 43.57 -17.41
CA PRO A 258 -2.20 43.14 -16.40
C PRO A 258 -3.10 42.04 -16.97
N LEU A 259 -3.48 41.09 -16.12
CA LEU A 259 -4.51 40.10 -16.44
C LEU A 259 -5.87 40.65 -16.03
N ASN A 260 -6.78 40.72 -17.01
CA ASN A 260 -8.14 41.20 -16.78
C ASN A 260 -9.01 40.12 -16.15
N GLY A 261 -10.01 40.54 -15.39
CA GLY A 261 -11.00 39.62 -14.84
C GLY A 261 -10.49 38.77 -13.68
N ILE A 262 -9.38 39.15 -13.02
CA ILE A 262 -8.90 38.54 -11.77
C ILE A 262 -8.24 39.61 -10.88
N SER A 263 -8.60 39.65 -9.61
CA SER A 263 -8.05 40.57 -8.60
C SER A 263 -8.25 39.99 -7.19
N GLY A 264 -7.69 40.64 -6.17
CA GLY A 264 -7.78 40.16 -4.79
C GLY A 264 -7.04 38.84 -4.56
N VAL A 265 -6.01 38.56 -5.37
CA VAL A 265 -5.21 37.34 -5.28
C VAL A 265 -4.07 37.53 -4.28
N GLN A 266 -3.79 36.51 -3.46
CA GLN A 266 -2.66 36.51 -2.52
C GLN A 266 -1.57 35.48 -2.88
N GLN A 267 -1.94 34.40 -3.57
CA GLN A 267 -1.03 33.33 -3.96
C GLN A 267 -1.42 32.76 -5.32
N ILE A 268 -0.43 32.29 -6.09
CA ILE A 268 -0.64 31.65 -7.38
C ILE A 268 0.15 30.36 -7.53
N VAL A 269 -0.39 29.45 -8.33
CA VAL A 269 0.28 28.22 -8.78
C VAL A 269 0.06 28.08 -10.27
N GLY A 270 1.13 28.26 -11.04
CA GLY A 270 1.08 28.15 -12.50
C GLY A 270 0.99 26.69 -12.95
N ILE A 271 0.20 26.45 -14.01
CA ILE A 271 0.03 25.12 -14.59
C ILE A 271 0.95 25.00 -15.81
N GLY A 272 1.93 24.09 -15.72
CA GLY A 272 2.93 23.92 -16.77
C GLY A 272 2.32 23.55 -18.12
N GLY A 273 2.60 24.35 -19.16
CA GLY A 273 2.08 24.11 -20.51
C GLY A 273 0.66 24.62 -20.76
N SER A 274 -0.03 25.13 -19.73
CA SER A 274 -1.35 25.74 -19.85
C SER A 274 -1.32 27.27 -19.69
N LYS A 275 -2.26 27.96 -20.32
CA LYS A 275 -2.52 29.38 -20.03
C LYS A 275 -3.23 29.56 -18.68
N SER A 276 -3.75 28.48 -18.11
CA SER A 276 -4.43 28.46 -16.82
C SER A 276 -3.47 28.48 -15.64
N PHE A 277 -3.95 28.94 -14.49
CA PHE A 277 -3.27 28.85 -13.21
C PHE A 277 -4.28 28.83 -12.07
N PHE A 278 -3.88 28.28 -10.93
CA PHE A 278 -4.66 28.39 -9.70
C PHE A 278 -4.30 29.69 -8.97
N ALA A 279 -5.30 30.34 -8.41
CA ALA A 279 -5.13 31.54 -7.59
C ALA A 279 -5.88 31.38 -6.27
N GLN A 280 -5.21 31.68 -5.17
CA GLN A 280 -5.85 31.84 -3.87
C GLN A 280 -6.23 33.30 -3.69
N LEU A 281 -7.50 33.56 -3.39
CA LEU A 281 -8.00 34.88 -3.08
C LEU A 281 -7.69 35.27 -1.63
N MET A 282 -7.79 36.55 -1.29
CA MET A 282 -7.53 37.06 0.07
C MET A 282 -8.44 36.47 1.16
N ASP A 283 -9.60 35.92 0.80
CA ASP A 283 -10.49 35.21 1.73
C ASP A 283 -10.07 33.74 1.99
N GLY A 284 -9.03 33.27 1.27
CA GLY A 284 -8.47 31.93 1.34
C GLY A 284 -9.10 30.92 0.37
N THR A 285 -10.11 31.31 -0.40
CA THR A 285 -10.69 30.45 -1.45
C THR A 285 -9.75 30.29 -2.63
N TRP A 286 -9.90 29.17 -3.35
CA TRP A 286 -9.09 28.88 -4.54
C TRP A 286 -9.97 28.85 -5.78
N ILE A 287 -9.47 29.47 -6.84
CA ILE A 287 -10.04 29.42 -8.18
C ILE A 287 -9.00 28.93 -9.18
N GLU A 288 -9.46 28.34 -10.29
CA GLU A 288 -8.69 28.22 -11.51
C GLU A 288 -9.06 29.38 -12.44
N TYR A 289 -8.06 30.14 -12.87
CA TYR A 289 -8.22 31.13 -13.92
C TYR A 289 -7.78 30.51 -15.25
N ASP A 290 -8.66 30.52 -16.25
CA ASP A 290 -8.35 30.13 -17.62
C ASP A 290 -8.86 31.18 -18.60
N ASN A 291 -7.92 31.86 -19.25
CA ASN A 291 -8.18 32.79 -20.35
C ASN A 291 -9.31 33.83 -20.08
N GLY A 292 -9.34 34.40 -18.87
CA GLY A 292 -10.31 35.42 -18.46
C GLY A 292 -11.55 34.87 -17.75
N GLN A 293 -11.71 33.55 -17.69
CA GLN A 293 -12.76 32.87 -16.93
C GLN A 293 -12.20 32.38 -15.60
N GLN A 294 -13.06 32.33 -14.58
CA GLN A 294 -12.74 31.81 -13.26
C GLN A 294 -13.63 30.61 -12.96
N TYR A 295 -13.05 29.57 -12.38
CA TYR A 295 -13.73 28.35 -11.95
C TYR A 295 -13.39 28.08 -10.49
N ASP A 296 -14.39 27.79 -9.67
CA ASP A 296 -14.15 27.43 -8.27
C ASP A 296 -13.37 26.11 -8.19
N VAL A 297 -12.34 26.06 -7.34
CA VAL A 297 -11.64 24.81 -7.02
C VAL A 297 -12.39 24.14 -5.87
N PRO A 298 -13.05 22.99 -6.10
CA PRO A 298 -13.84 22.36 -5.05
C PRO A 298 -12.94 21.78 -3.97
N VAL A 299 -13.35 21.97 -2.71
CA VAL A 299 -12.69 21.33 -1.58
C VAL A 299 -13.08 19.85 -1.54
N PRO A 300 -12.12 18.92 -1.67
CA PRO A 300 -12.44 17.49 -1.63
C PRO A 300 -12.94 17.10 -0.24
N SER A 301 -13.92 16.21 -0.19
CA SER A 301 -14.52 15.77 1.07
C SER A 301 -15.01 14.33 1.00
N ILE A 302 -14.90 13.62 2.11
CA ILE A 302 -15.43 12.28 2.32
C ILE A 302 -16.59 12.34 3.30
N THR A 303 -17.74 11.84 2.88
CA THR A 303 -18.95 11.77 3.69
C THR A 303 -18.98 10.50 4.54
N SER A 304 -18.49 9.38 4.00
CA SER A 304 -18.38 8.11 4.73
C SER A 304 -17.23 7.24 4.24
N VAL A 305 -16.76 6.38 5.15
CA VAL A 305 -15.71 5.38 4.91
C VAL A 305 -16.24 4.01 5.33
N THR A 306 -16.04 3.00 4.49
CA THR A 306 -16.38 1.61 4.78
C THR A 306 -15.19 0.68 4.51
N LEU A 307 -14.58 0.18 5.57
CA LEU A 307 -13.65 -0.94 5.65
C LEU A 307 -14.37 -2.29 5.66
N LYS A 308 -13.99 -3.15 4.71
CA LYS A 308 -14.37 -4.56 4.61
C LYS A 308 -13.12 -5.42 4.63
N VAL A 309 -13.28 -6.69 4.99
CA VAL A 309 -12.21 -7.69 4.94
C VAL A 309 -12.71 -8.94 4.22
N SER A 310 -11.81 -9.65 3.54
CA SER A 310 -12.16 -10.88 2.81
C SER A 310 -12.72 -12.00 3.70
N ASN A 311 -12.29 -12.08 4.97
CA ASN A 311 -12.81 -13.01 5.96
C ASN A 311 -12.63 -12.46 7.39
N SER A 312 -13.72 -12.31 8.15
CA SER A 312 -13.67 -11.83 9.55
C SER A 312 -13.44 -12.94 10.57
N LYS A 313 -13.50 -14.21 10.17
CA LYS A 313 -13.23 -15.40 11.01
C LYS A 313 -12.13 -16.29 10.40
N PRO A 314 -10.93 -15.75 10.16
CA PRO A 314 -9.88 -16.48 9.47
C PRO A 314 -9.20 -17.52 10.36
N LYS A 315 -8.35 -18.34 9.76
CA LYS A 315 -7.54 -19.34 10.48
C LYS A 315 -6.12 -18.85 10.69
N VAL A 316 -5.50 -19.24 11.79
CA VAL A 316 -4.06 -19.01 12.01
C VAL A 316 -3.27 -19.59 10.83
N GLY A 317 -2.33 -18.80 10.31
CA GLY A 317 -1.55 -19.14 9.11
C GLY A 317 -2.19 -18.73 7.78
N SER A 318 -3.45 -18.29 7.75
CA SER A 318 -4.07 -17.69 6.56
C SER A 318 -3.79 -16.18 6.46
N SER A 319 -4.20 -15.57 5.36
CA SER A 319 -4.17 -14.12 5.17
C SER A 319 -5.56 -13.57 4.86
N ILE A 320 -5.81 -12.32 5.24
CA ILE A 320 -7.00 -11.56 4.86
C ILE A 320 -6.60 -10.34 4.03
N THR A 321 -7.52 -9.86 3.20
CA THR A 321 -7.30 -8.65 2.40
C THR A 321 -8.37 -7.62 2.77
N PRO A 322 -7.99 -6.46 3.31
CA PRO A 322 -8.89 -5.35 3.54
C PRO A 322 -9.17 -4.57 2.25
N THR A 323 -10.40 -4.07 2.14
CA THR A 323 -10.85 -3.16 1.09
C THR A 323 -11.51 -1.96 1.76
N VAL A 324 -11.16 -0.75 1.32
CA VAL A 324 -11.76 0.48 1.81
C VAL A 324 -12.61 1.10 0.70
N GLU A 325 -13.84 1.47 1.02
CA GLU A 325 -14.76 2.20 0.14
C GLU A 325 -14.94 3.60 0.69
N PHE A 326 -14.76 4.60 -0.17
CA PHE A 326 -15.04 6.00 0.11
C PHE A 326 -16.33 6.41 -0.56
N GLN A 327 -17.12 7.25 0.14
CA GLN A 327 -18.16 8.06 -0.47
C GLN A 327 -17.77 9.53 -0.37
N TYR A 328 -17.72 10.22 -1.50
CA TYR A 328 -17.28 11.61 -1.59
C TYR A 328 -18.47 12.57 -1.44
N GLY A 329 -18.18 13.86 -1.20
CA GLY A 329 -19.19 14.92 -1.09
C GLY A 329 -20.03 15.10 -2.36
N ASN A 330 -19.45 14.83 -3.53
CA ASN A 330 -20.16 14.84 -4.82
C ASN A 330 -21.04 13.59 -5.05
N GLY A 331 -21.08 12.65 -4.09
CA GLY A 331 -21.87 11.42 -4.17
C GLY A 331 -21.16 10.24 -4.84
N GLU A 332 -19.97 10.43 -5.42
CA GLU A 332 -19.19 9.34 -6.01
C GLU A 332 -18.77 8.32 -4.94
N LYS A 333 -18.59 7.07 -5.39
CA LYS A 333 -18.10 5.98 -4.54
C LYS A 333 -16.97 5.24 -5.22
N HIS A 334 -15.86 5.09 -4.51
CA HIS A 334 -14.69 4.39 -5.01
C HIS A 334 -14.17 3.39 -4.00
N LYS A 335 -13.76 2.21 -4.49
CA LYS A 335 -13.15 1.16 -3.68
C LYS A 335 -11.66 1.09 -3.98
N ILE A 336 -10.86 1.02 -2.92
CA ILE A 336 -9.42 0.84 -3.00
C ILE A 336 -8.95 -0.40 -2.22
N PRO A 337 -7.85 -1.01 -2.64
CA PRO A 337 -7.11 -1.96 -1.81
C PRO A 337 -6.66 -1.31 -0.49
N GLY A 338 -6.69 -2.06 0.60
CA GLY A 338 -6.34 -1.53 1.92
C GLY A 338 -4.85 -1.18 2.12
N ASN A 339 -3.93 -1.58 1.23
CA ASN A 339 -2.53 -1.09 1.27
C ASN A 339 -2.36 0.35 0.79
N MET A 340 -3.33 0.88 0.05
CA MET A 340 -3.23 2.25 -0.42
C MET A 340 -3.40 3.25 0.71
N ILE A 341 -3.84 2.80 1.89
CA ILE A 341 -4.08 3.64 3.06
C ILE A 341 -3.53 2.99 4.33
N ALA A 342 -3.20 3.82 5.30
CA ALA A 342 -2.81 3.33 6.62
C ALA A 342 -4.00 2.69 7.33
N LEU A 343 -3.82 1.46 7.81
CA LEU A 343 -4.74 0.81 8.74
C LEU A 343 -4.01 0.57 10.06
N SER A 344 -4.70 0.81 11.16
CA SER A 344 -4.20 0.48 12.50
C SER A 344 -4.71 -0.89 12.94
N VAL A 345 -3.87 -1.57 13.71
CA VAL A 345 -4.14 -2.88 14.30
C VAL A 345 -3.89 -2.78 15.80
N ASP A 346 -4.90 -3.11 16.60
CA ASP A 346 -4.80 -3.07 18.07
C ASP A 346 -3.88 -4.16 18.65
N LYS A 347 -3.79 -5.33 18.00
CA LYS A 347 -3.03 -6.50 18.46
C LYS A 347 -2.16 -7.08 17.33
N PRO A 348 -0.97 -6.49 17.08
CA PRO A 348 -0.09 -6.90 15.99
C PRO A 348 0.48 -8.33 16.15
N HIS A 349 0.44 -8.91 17.35
CA HIS A 349 0.81 -10.31 17.61
C HIS A 349 -0.26 -11.31 17.13
N ILE A 350 -1.49 -10.88 16.87
CA ILE A 350 -2.57 -11.72 16.32
C ILE A 350 -2.68 -11.57 14.81
N ILE A 351 -2.52 -10.35 14.30
CA ILE A 351 -2.62 -10.03 12.88
C ILE A 351 -1.56 -9.01 12.50
N LYS A 352 -0.86 -9.24 11.39
CA LYS A 352 0.23 -8.37 10.93
C LYS A 352 0.12 -8.10 9.44
N ALA A 353 0.32 -6.85 9.04
CA ALA A 353 0.42 -6.48 7.63
C ALA A 353 1.59 -7.23 6.96
N VAL A 354 1.37 -7.68 5.72
CA VAL A 354 2.38 -8.26 4.84
C VAL A 354 2.34 -7.54 3.50
N GLU A 355 3.18 -7.96 2.56
CA GLU A 355 3.27 -7.36 1.23
C GLU A 355 1.93 -7.31 0.49
N LYS A 356 1.78 -6.33 -0.41
CA LYS A 356 0.61 -6.14 -1.28
C LYS A 356 -0.72 -5.96 -0.53
N GLY A 357 -0.66 -5.50 0.73
CA GLY A 357 -1.86 -5.15 1.51
C GLY A 357 -2.60 -6.29 2.15
N ALA A 358 -2.08 -7.51 2.08
CA ALA A 358 -2.63 -8.61 2.85
C ALA A 358 -2.22 -8.51 4.33
N TYR A 359 -2.98 -9.15 5.20
CA TYR A 359 -2.70 -9.25 6.63
C TYR A 359 -2.65 -10.71 7.03
N LYS A 360 -1.50 -11.16 7.54
CA LYS A 360 -1.27 -12.52 8.00
C LYS A 360 -1.85 -12.71 9.40
N ILE A 361 -2.55 -13.82 9.60
CA ILE A 361 -3.07 -14.22 10.92
C ILE A 361 -1.99 -15.05 11.63
N LEU A 362 -1.47 -14.51 12.73
CA LEU A 362 -0.35 -15.05 13.50
C LEU A 362 -0.80 -15.87 14.70
N GLY A 363 -1.95 -15.54 15.29
CA GLY A 363 -2.44 -16.17 16.51
C GLY A 363 -3.96 -16.28 16.59
N VAL A 364 -4.45 -17.11 17.49
CA VAL A 364 -5.86 -17.18 17.88
C VAL A 364 -6.19 -16.02 18.80
N GLY A 365 -7.21 -15.23 18.45
CA GLY A 365 -7.64 -14.13 19.30
C GLY A 365 -8.64 -13.21 18.59
N GLU A 366 -8.96 -12.11 19.27
CA GLU A 366 -9.66 -10.99 18.66
C GLU A 366 -8.68 -9.85 18.40
N ALA A 367 -8.64 -9.38 17.17
CA ALA A 367 -7.94 -8.15 16.78
C ALA A 367 -8.90 -7.25 15.98
N THR A 368 -8.67 -5.94 16.06
CA THR A 368 -9.46 -4.92 15.39
C THR A 368 -8.60 -4.25 14.34
N LEU A 369 -9.09 -4.24 13.10
CA LEU A 369 -8.55 -3.41 12.04
C LEU A 369 -9.35 -2.13 11.99
N THR A 370 -8.67 -0.99 11.98
CA THR A 370 -9.30 0.32 12.01
C THR A 370 -8.75 1.19 10.89
N VAL A 371 -9.67 1.82 10.16
CA VAL A 371 -9.40 2.93 9.26
C VAL A 371 -9.90 4.21 9.92
N ASP A 372 -9.12 5.27 9.90
CA ASP A 372 -9.51 6.60 10.37
C ASP A 372 -9.05 7.61 9.32
N ILE A 373 -10.01 8.22 8.65
CA ILE A 373 -9.74 9.14 7.55
C ILE A 373 -10.54 10.40 7.76
N THR A 374 -9.85 11.53 7.96
CA THR A 374 -10.50 12.83 8.18
C THR A 374 -11.52 12.79 9.33
N GLY A 375 -11.22 12.04 10.39
CA GLY A 375 -12.11 11.80 11.54
C GLY A 375 -13.24 10.79 11.28
N LYS A 376 -13.32 10.19 10.09
CA LYS A 376 -14.27 9.11 9.76
C LYS A 376 -13.66 7.77 10.12
N LYS A 377 -13.87 7.37 11.36
CA LYS A 377 -13.37 6.11 11.90
C LYS A 377 -14.32 4.96 11.63
N GLN A 378 -13.80 3.86 11.08
CA GLN A 378 -14.50 2.58 11.04
C GLN A 378 -13.58 1.44 11.43
N SER A 379 -14.16 0.42 12.06
CA SER A 379 -13.40 -0.73 12.58
C SER A 379 -14.07 -2.05 12.22
N VAL A 380 -13.27 -3.06 11.93
CA VAL A 380 -13.70 -4.43 11.70
C VAL A 380 -13.00 -5.34 12.70
N LYS A 381 -13.80 -6.07 13.48
CA LYS A 381 -13.29 -7.10 14.39
C LYS A 381 -12.99 -8.38 13.61
N ILE A 382 -11.78 -8.89 13.78
CA ILE A 382 -11.31 -10.19 13.30
C ILE A 382 -11.27 -11.15 14.48
N VAL A 383 -11.92 -12.30 14.32
CA VAL A 383 -11.96 -13.36 15.33
C VAL A 383 -11.28 -14.59 14.75
N SER A 384 -9.99 -14.73 14.96
CA SER A 384 -9.21 -15.83 14.41
C SER A 384 -9.34 -17.10 15.25
N GLY A 385 -9.16 -18.27 14.61
CA GLY A 385 -9.14 -19.57 15.29
C GLY A 385 -8.18 -20.55 14.63
N LEU A 386 -7.99 -21.72 15.23
CA LEU A 386 -7.19 -22.78 14.62
C LEU A 386 -7.97 -23.52 13.52
N GLY A 387 -7.25 -23.99 12.51
CA GLY A 387 -7.77 -24.90 11.49
C GLY A 387 -7.93 -26.33 11.99
N LYS A 388 -7.07 -26.75 12.93
CA LYS A 388 -7.09 -28.06 13.59
C LYS A 388 -6.90 -27.89 15.11
N PRO A 389 -7.49 -28.77 15.94
CA PRO A 389 -7.20 -28.79 17.38
C PRO A 389 -5.71 -29.03 17.64
N LEU A 390 -5.21 -28.49 18.76
CA LEU A 390 -3.93 -28.91 19.32
C LEU A 390 -4.09 -30.27 20.02
N GLU A 391 -2.98 -30.93 20.30
CA GLU A 391 -2.96 -32.27 20.92
C GLU A 391 -2.21 -32.23 22.27
N ASN A 392 -2.17 -33.36 22.98
CA ASN A 392 -1.42 -33.58 24.22
C ASN A 392 -1.90 -32.79 25.46
N ALA A 393 -3.19 -32.44 25.54
CA ALA A 393 -3.79 -32.08 26.83
C ALA A 393 -3.80 -33.29 27.77
N LYS A 394 -3.54 -33.07 29.07
CA LYS A 394 -3.56 -34.14 30.07
C LYS A 394 -4.26 -33.67 31.33
N GLN A 395 -5.22 -34.44 31.84
CA GLN A 395 -5.78 -34.20 33.16
C GLN A 395 -5.17 -35.19 34.17
N GLU A 396 -4.56 -34.68 35.23
CA GLU A 396 -3.94 -35.49 36.28
C GLU A 396 -4.26 -34.89 37.65
N LYS A 397 -4.83 -35.71 38.54
CA LYS A 397 -5.21 -35.32 39.92
C LYS A 397 -6.06 -34.03 39.97
N GLY A 398 -7.01 -33.90 39.04
CA GLY A 398 -7.91 -32.74 38.94
C GLY A 398 -7.29 -31.48 38.31
N ILE A 399 -6.01 -31.52 37.91
CA ILE A 399 -5.33 -30.43 37.22
C ILE A 399 -5.25 -30.76 35.73
N THR A 400 -5.69 -29.83 34.88
CA THR A 400 -5.52 -29.96 33.42
C THR A 400 -4.25 -29.25 32.99
N TYR A 401 -3.39 -29.97 32.28
CA TYR A 401 -2.15 -29.51 31.70
C TYR A 401 -2.27 -29.42 30.18
N LEU A 402 -1.64 -28.40 29.60
CA LEU A 402 -1.60 -28.15 28.16
C LEU A 402 -0.15 -27.98 27.68
N PRO A 403 0.18 -28.32 26.43
CA PRO A 403 1.53 -28.16 25.90
C PRO A 403 1.93 -26.68 25.86
N LEU A 404 2.89 -26.30 26.71
CA LEU A 404 3.26 -24.91 26.95
C LEU A 404 3.61 -24.20 25.64
N LYS A 405 4.58 -24.75 24.90
CA LYS A 405 5.08 -24.14 23.66
C LYS A 405 3.98 -23.99 22.60
N ARG A 406 3.31 -25.09 22.24
CA ARG A 406 2.28 -25.09 21.18
C ARG A 406 1.11 -24.16 21.49
N VAL A 407 0.67 -24.09 22.74
CA VAL A 407 -0.45 -23.22 23.12
C VAL A 407 -0.06 -21.76 22.99
N PHE A 408 1.09 -21.35 23.52
CA PHE A 408 1.48 -19.94 23.47
C PHE A 408 1.87 -19.51 22.05
N GLU A 409 2.48 -20.37 21.24
CA GLU A 409 2.71 -20.12 19.82
C GLU A 409 1.40 -19.99 19.04
N ALA A 410 0.40 -20.85 19.31
CA ALA A 410 -0.93 -20.75 18.70
C ALA A 410 -1.66 -19.45 19.03
N LEU A 411 -1.27 -18.78 20.12
CA LEU A 411 -1.79 -17.48 20.55
C LEU A 411 -0.99 -16.29 19.97
N GLY A 412 -0.06 -16.54 19.05
CA GLY A 412 0.80 -15.50 18.46
C GLY A 412 1.98 -15.10 19.34
N GLY A 413 2.32 -15.93 20.34
CA GLY A 413 3.45 -15.70 21.22
C GLY A 413 4.75 -16.35 20.75
N THR A 414 5.86 -15.89 21.32
CA THR A 414 7.18 -16.53 21.22
C THR A 414 7.48 -17.26 22.52
N VAL A 415 8.17 -18.40 22.43
CA VAL A 415 8.58 -19.20 23.60
C VAL A 415 10.05 -19.57 23.48
N GLN A 416 10.87 -19.05 24.38
CA GLN A 416 12.29 -19.37 24.52
C GLN A 416 12.53 -20.23 25.76
N TYR A 417 13.30 -21.31 25.62
CA TYR A 417 13.71 -22.12 26.76
C TYR A 417 15.17 -21.83 27.15
N GLN A 418 15.37 -21.37 28.38
CA GLN A 418 16.66 -21.12 28.99
C GLN A 418 17.12 -22.37 29.74
N ALA A 419 18.04 -23.13 29.13
CA ALA A 419 18.52 -24.38 29.71
C ALA A 419 19.22 -24.20 31.06
N ALA A 420 20.01 -23.12 31.22
CA ALA A 420 20.79 -22.84 32.43
C ALA A 420 19.90 -22.66 33.67
N SER A 421 18.77 -21.96 33.53
CA SER A 421 17.83 -21.70 34.63
C SER A 421 16.62 -22.63 34.65
N LYS A 422 16.48 -23.49 33.63
CA LYS A 422 15.31 -24.35 33.36
C LYS A 422 14.01 -23.55 33.29
N THR A 423 14.06 -22.46 32.54
CA THR A 423 13.00 -21.45 32.47
C THR A 423 12.47 -21.32 31.05
N PHE A 424 11.16 -21.12 30.91
CA PHE A 424 10.51 -20.74 29.68
C PHE A 424 10.17 -19.25 29.75
N ASP A 425 10.72 -18.46 28.85
CA ASP A 425 10.39 -17.06 28.64
C ASP A 425 9.41 -16.98 27.48
N ILE A 426 8.22 -16.45 27.75
CA ILE A 426 7.11 -16.37 26.81
C ILE A 426 6.73 -14.90 26.65
N THR A 427 6.52 -14.47 25.41
CA THR A 427 6.06 -13.11 25.09
C THR A 427 4.84 -13.19 24.20
N ILE A 428 3.73 -12.55 24.60
CA ILE A 428 2.49 -12.42 23.82
C ILE A 428 2.06 -10.97 23.81
N GLY A 429 2.24 -10.29 22.68
CA GLY A 429 2.08 -8.85 22.62
C GLY A 429 2.99 -8.20 23.66
N GLU A 430 2.39 -7.48 24.62
CA GLU A 430 3.10 -6.81 25.72
C GLU A 430 3.19 -7.67 26.99
N THR A 431 2.63 -8.89 26.99
CA THR A 431 2.64 -9.76 28.17
C THR A 431 3.87 -10.64 28.19
N GLU A 432 4.69 -10.49 29.22
CA GLU A 432 5.84 -11.34 29.51
C GLU A 432 5.48 -12.37 30.57
N ILE A 433 5.75 -13.64 30.28
CA ILE A 433 5.48 -14.76 31.19
C ILE A 433 6.75 -15.58 31.36
N THR A 434 7.15 -15.82 32.60
CA THR A 434 8.30 -16.65 32.94
C THR A 434 7.83 -17.87 33.72
N VAL A 435 8.09 -19.06 33.20
CA VAL A 435 7.69 -20.33 33.82
C VAL A 435 8.92 -21.19 34.10
N LYS A 436 9.15 -21.59 35.35
CA LYS A 436 10.27 -22.45 35.71
C LYS A 436 9.83 -23.91 35.84
N ALA A 437 10.55 -24.82 35.20
CA ALA A 437 10.28 -26.26 35.30
C ALA A 437 10.33 -26.73 36.76
N GLY A 438 9.35 -27.55 37.17
CA GLY A 438 9.24 -28.06 38.55
C GLY A 438 8.78 -27.02 39.59
N SER A 439 8.58 -25.76 39.23
CA SER A 439 8.06 -24.71 40.12
C SER A 439 6.56 -24.46 39.88
N LYS A 440 5.78 -24.33 40.95
CA LYS A 440 4.38 -23.85 40.86
C LYS A 440 4.28 -22.33 40.66
N GLN A 441 5.37 -21.61 40.82
CA GLN A 441 5.41 -20.16 40.65
C GLN A 441 5.79 -19.80 39.23
N ALA A 442 4.94 -19.00 38.58
CA ALA A 442 5.24 -18.29 37.34
C ALA A 442 5.38 -16.79 37.63
N LYS A 443 6.00 -16.03 36.73
CA LYS A 443 5.95 -14.56 36.75
C LYS A 443 5.18 -14.07 35.53
N ILE A 444 4.34 -13.06 35.72
CA ILE A 444 3.59 -12.38 34.65
C ILE A 444 3.87 -10.89 34.81
N ASN A 445 4.51 -10.27 33.82
CA ASN A 445 4.98 -8.87 33.88
C ASN A 445 5.72 -8.57 35.19
N GLY A 446 6.64 -9.46 35.58
CA GLY A 446 7.42 -9.37 36.81
C GLY A 446 6.70 -9.80 38.10
N LYS A 447 5.37 -9.93 38.11
CA LYS A 447 4.59 -10.31 39.31
C LYS A 447 4.47 -11.83 39.44
N THR A 448 4.73 -12.36 40.63
CA THR A 448 4.63 -13.79 40.92
C THR A 448 3.17 -14.25 41.00
N VAL A 449 2.84 -15.36 40.34
CA VAL A 449 1.54 -16.03 40.35
C VAL A 449 1.72 -17.52 40.65
N ASN A 450 0.85 -18.07 41.51
CA ASN A 450 0.84 -19.49 41.84
C ASN A 450 -0.08 -20.27 40.89
N MET A 451 0.48 -21.24 40.17
CA MET A 451 -0.24 -22.20 39.35
C MET A 451 -0.73 -23.39 40.20
N LYS A 452 -1.85 -24.01 39.80
CA LYS A 452 -2.37 -25.23 40.46
C LYS A 452 -1.39 -26.41 40.40
N GLY A 453 -0.66 -26.55 39.29
CA GLY A 453 0.36 -27.57 39.08
C GLY A 453 1.68 -26.99 38.59
N ALA A 454 2.80 -27.61 38.98
CA ALA A 454 4.11 -27.29 38.42
C ALA A 454 4.21 -27.87 36.99
N PRO A 455 4.99 -27.28 36.07
CA PRO A 455 5.19 -27.83 34.75
C PRO A 455 5.71 -29.27 34.81
N ILE A 456 5.15 -30.15 33.98
CA ILE A 456 5.51 -31.58 33.90
C ILE A 456 6.01 -31.93 32.50
N GLN A 457 6.87 -32.95 32.41
CA GLN A 457 7.28 -33.50 31.13
C GLN A 457 6.33 -34.64 30.72
N ASN A 458 5.81 -34.59 29.50
CA ASN A 458 4.98 -35.64 28.93
C ASN A 458 5.32 -35.81 27.45
N LYS A 459 5.74 -37.02 27.05
CA LYS A 459 6.07 -37.36 25.66
C LYS A 459 7.01 -36.36 24.97
N GLY A 460 8.05 -35.92 25.68
CA GLY A 460 9.03 -34.97 25.15
C GLY A 460 8.58 -33.51 25.14
N GLU A 461 7.38 -33.19 25.63
CA GLU A 461 6.89 -31.82 25.76
C GLU A 461 6.73 -31.41 27.22
N THR A 462 6.97 -30.12 27.48
CA THR A 462 6.62 -29.52 28.76
C THR A 462 5.15 -29.10 28.72
N LEU A 463 4.36 -29.67 29.63
CA LEU A 463 2.98 -29.27 29.85
C LEU A 463 2.89 -28.34 31.05
N VAL A 464 2.09 -27.29 30.94
CA VAL A 464 1.83 -26.32 31.99
C VAL A 464 0.38 -26.36 32.42
N SER A 465 0.13 -26.07 33.69
CA SER A 465 -1.22 -26.03 34.24
C SER A 465 -2.05 -24.96 33.50
N ALA A 466 -3.23 -25.34 33.02
CA ALA A 466 -4.03 -24.52 32.10
C ALA A 466 -4.48 -23.19 32.72
N ASP A 467 -4.62 -23.12 34.04
CA ASP A 467 -4.95 -21.92 34.80
C ASP A 467 -3.96 -20.77 34.60
N LEU A 468 -2.73 -21.05 34.16
CA LEU A 468 -1.79 -20.02 33.73
C LEU A 468 -2.37 -19.16 32.60
N LEU A 469 -3.14 -19.73 31.67
CA LEU A 469 -3.79 -18.97 30.59
C LEU A 469 -4.87 -18.04 31.14
N THR A 470 -5.59 -18.48 32.18
CA THR A 470 -6.58 -17.63 32.86
C THR A 470 -5.87 -16.47 33.57
N ALA A 471 -4.77 -16.75 34.28
CA ALA A 471 -4.03 -15.72 35.01
C ALA A 471 -3.31 -14.72 34.09
N ALA A 472 -2.74 -15.19 32.99
CA ALA A 472 -1.96 -14.36 32.07
C ALA A 472 -2.81 -13.61 31.05
N LEU A 473 -3.86 -14.26 30.52
CA LEU A 473 -4.58 -13.78 29.33
C LEU A 473 -6.10 -13.67 29.56
N GLY A 474 -6.60 -13.96 30.76
CA GLY A 474 -8.04 -13.95 31.05
C GLY A 474 -8.82 -15.06 30.34
N ALA A 475 -8.14 -16.13 29.91
CA ALA A 475 -8.78 -17.21 29.18
C ALA A 475 -9.85 -17.94 30.02
N LYS A 476 -11.00 -18.22 29.38
CA LYS A 476 -12.04 -19.10 29.92
C LYS A 476 -11.75 -20.53 29.48
N LEU A 477 -11.71 -21.45 30.44
CA LEU A 477 -11.29 -22.83 30.24
C LEU A 477 -12.45 -23.78 30.53
N LYS A 478 -12.70 -24.73 29.63
CA LYS A 478 -13.70 -25.79 29.81
C LYS A 478 -13.11 -27.14 29.40
N TRP A 479 -12.94 -28.02 30.38
CA TRP A 479 -12.57 -29.41 30.14
C TRP A 479 -13.82 -30.26 29.85
N ASP A 480 -13.78 -31.06 28.78
CA ASP A 480 -14.76 -32.08 28.47
C ASP A 480 -14.11 -33.46 28.66
N ALA A 481 -14.44 -34.12 29.77
CA ALA A 481 -13.89 -35.42 30.11
C ALA A 481 -14.35 -36.54 29.16
N SER A 482 -15.53 -36.42 28.56
CA SER A 482 -16.05 -37.44 27.63
C SER A 482 -15.25 -37.46 26.33
N LYS A 483 -14.83 -36.28 25.86
CA LYS A 483 -14.03 -36.10 24.65
C LYS A 483 -12.53 -36.03 24.93
N GLN A 484 -12.13 -36.02 26.20
CA GLN A 484 -10.76 -35.76 26.65
C GLN A 484 -10.19 -34.52 25.97
N GLN A 485 -10.84 -33.36 26.09
CA GLN A 485 -10.36 -32.13 25.44
C GLN A 485 -10.62 -30.87 26.27
N MET A 486 -9.73 -29.89 26.13
CA MET A 486 -9.86 -28.56 26.70
C MET A 486 -10.31 -27.58 25.63
N THR A 487 -11.41 -26.86 25.86
CA THR A 487 -11.75 -25.65 25.11
C THR A 487 -11.17 -24.44 25.83
N VAL A 488 -10.39 -23.66 25.10
CA VAL A 488 -9.81 -22.38 25.56
C VAL A 488 -10.49 -21.26 24.80
N ALA A 489 -11.11 -20.32 25.51
CA ALA A 489 -11.79 -19.16 24.94
C ALA A 489 -11.18 -17.84 25.41
N LEU A 490 -10.92 -16.93 24.46
CA LEU A 490 -10.37 -15.58 24.67
C LEU A 490 -11.30 -14.59 23.97
N GLY A 491 -12.18 -13.95 24.74
CA GLY A 491 -13.32 -13.21 24.17
C GLY A 491 -14.23 -14.14 23.36
N SER A 492 -14.46 -13.82 22.10
CA SER A 492 -15.23 -14.61 21.12
C SER A 492 -14.35 -15.60 20.34
N ALA A 493 -13.03 -15.51 20.45
CA ALA A 493 -12.12 -16.49 19.85
C ALA A 493 -12.04 -17.74 20.72
N GLN A 494 -11.95 -18.91 20.09
CA GLN A 494 -11.78 -20.17 20.81
C GLN A 494 -10.96 -21.18 20.01
N PHE A 495 -10.28 -22.06 20.72
CA PHE A 495 -9.61 -23.22 20.16
C PHE A 495 -9.69 -24.41 21.11
N VAL A 496 -9.39 -25.60 20.58
CA VAL A 496 -9.46 -26.86 21.32
C VAL A 496 -8.07 -27.48 21.41
N VAL A 497 -7.75 -28.02 22.57
CA VAL A 497 -6.59 -28.89 22.81
C VAL A 497 -7.11 -30.26 23.22
N LYS A 498 -6.96 -31.24 22.35
CA LYS A 498 -7.31 -32.63 22.60
C LYS A 498 -6.26 -33.29 23.49
N GLY A 499 -6.74 -34.19 24.33
CA GLY A 499 -5.95 -35.10 25.13
C GLY A 499 -6.04 -36.51 24.59
N GLU A 500 -5.31 -37.42 25.23
CA GLU A 500 -5.23 -38.80 24.78
C GLU A 500 -6.55 -39.54 25.06
N GLN A 501 -7.15 -40.08 24.00
CA GLN A 501 -8.25 -41.02 24.16
C GLN A 501 -7.71 -42.36 24.67
N LYS A 502 -8.40 -42.96 25.65
CA LYS A 502 -8.23 -44.39 25.93
C LYS A 502 -8.67 -45.15 24.67
N LYS A 503 -7.75 -45.89 24.04
CA LYS A 503 -8.04 -46.68 22.83
C LYS A 503 -9.25 -47.59 23.09
N ALA A 504 -10.35 -47.34 22.39
CA ALA A 504 -11.32 -48.39 22.07
C ALA A 504 -10.85 -49.09 20.78
N GLN A 505 -11.02 -50.42 20.74
CA GLN A 505 -10.55 -51.29 19.68
C GLN A 505 -11.07 -50.87 18.30
N ASN A 506 -10.19 -51.06 17.31
CA ASN A 506 -10.38 -50.82 15.89
C ASN A 506 -11.69 -51.40 15.35
N SER A 507 -12.46 -50.57 14.64
CA SER A 507 -13.36 -51.01 13.59
C SER A 507 -12.96 -50.35 12.28
N SER A 508 -12.38 -51.16 11.40
CA SER A 508 -12.11 -50.86 9.99
C SER A 508 -13.39 -50.51 9.25
N SER A 509 -13.43 -49.38 8.55
CA SER A 509 -14.45 -49.10 7.53
C SER A 509 -13.78 -48.96 6.17
N GLY A 510 -14.15 -49.87 5.26
CA GLY A 510 -13.56 -50.03 3.94
C GLY A 510 -13.77 -48.86 2.99
N GLY A 511 -12.80 -48.72 2.08
CA GLY A 511 -12.89 -47.84 0.92
C GLY A 511 -13.92 -48.37 -0.06
N THR A 512 -14.93 -47.54 -0.34
CA THR A 512 -15.88 -47.76 -1.43
C THR A 512 -15.25 -47.31 -2.74
N SER A 513 -14.99 -48.23 -3.67
CA SER A 513 -14.72 -47.89 -5.06
C SER A 513 -16.04 -47.47 -5.73
N GLY A 514 -16.27 -46.17 -5.81
CA GLY A 514 -17.30 -45.64 -6.70
C GLY A 514 -16.81 -45.73 -8.14
N LYS A 515 -17.54 -46.44 -9.02
CA LYS A 515 -17.30 -46.39 -10.47
C LYS A 515 -17.31 -44.92 -10.94
N SER A 516 -16.25 -44.49 -11.63
CA SER A 516 -16.20 -43.17 -12.28
C SER A 516 -17.42 -42.99 -13.20
N LYS A 517 -18.00 -41.79 -13.22
CA LYS A 517 -19.02 -41.39 -14.20
C LYS A 517 -18.42 -41.21 -15.60
N MET A 518 -17.09 -41.17 -15.71
CA MET A 518 -16.35 -40.97 -16.95
C MET A 518 -15.80 -42.31 -17.48
N SER A 519 -15.68 -42.41 -18.81
CA SER A 519 -15.09 -43.55 -19.51
C SER A 519 -14.21 -43.09 -20.65
N ALA A 520 -13.34 -43.96 -21.18
CA ALA A 520 -12.47 -43.64 -22.29
C ALA A 520 -12.64 -44.65 -23.43
N VAL A 521 -12.80 -44.15 -24.65
CA VAL A 521 -12.86 -44.96 -25.87
C VAL A 521 -11.68 -44.64 -26.78
N ASN A 522 -11.29 -45.56 -27.66
CA ASN A 522 -10.26 -45.25 -28.65
C ASN A 522 -10.78 -44.18 -29.62
N ALA A 523 -10.00 -43.13 -29.84
CA ALA A 523 -10.30 -42.13 -30.85
C ALA A 523 -10.04 -42.69 -32.27
N SER A 524 -10.83 -42.23 -33.24
CA SER A 524 -10.71 -42.58 -34.67
C SER A 524 -10.37 -41.34 -35.50
N GLY A 525 -10.08 -41.52 -36.79
CA GLY A 525 -9.76 -40.42 -37.70
C GLY A 525 -8.43 -39.74 -37.40
N SER A 526 -8.38 -38.40 -37.47
CA SER A 526 -7.16 -37.59 -37.27
C SER A 526 -6.56 -37.67 -35.86
N MET A 527 -7.28 -38.25 -34.90
CA MET A 527 -6.83 -38.50 -33.53
C MET A 527 -6.62 -39.99 -33.23
N ALA A 528 -6.49 -40.84 -34.27
CA ALA A 528 -6.18 -42.26 -34.09
C ALA A 528 -4.91 -42.46 -33.22
N GLY A 529 -5.01 -43.34 -32.22
CA GLY A 529 -3.96 -43.55 -31.22
C GLY A 529 -4.12 -42.73 -29.92
N TRP A 530 -5.10 -41.83 -29.84
CA TRP A 530 -5.50 -41.14 -28.61
C TRP A 530 -6.73 -41.81 -27.97
N LYS A 531 -6.98 -41.53 -26.69
CA LYS A 531 -8.22 -41.86 -26.01
C LYS A 531 -9.15 -40.66 -26.04
N LEU A 532 -10.43 -40.86 -26.35
CA LEU A 532 -11.48 -39.85 -26.22
C LEU A 532 -12.18 -40.07 -24.88
N LEU A 533 -12.17 -39.05 -24.02
CA LEU A 533 -12.87 -39.06 -22.74
C LEU A 533 -14.39 -38.84 -22.96
N LYS A 534 -15.18 -39.61 -22.22
CA LYS A 534 -16.64 -39.67 -22.26
C LYS A 534 -17.20 -39.49 -20.85
N GLY A 535 -18.38 -38.89 -20.73
CA GLY A 535 -19.08 -38.64 -19.47
C GLY A 535 -18.65 -37.39 -18.70
N HIS A 536 -17.82 -36.51 -19.29
CA HIS A 536 -17.43 -35.25 -18.66
C HIS A 536 -18.50 -34.16 -18.85
N GLU A 537 -18.50 -33.15 -17.97
CA GLU A 537 -19.56 -32.12 -17.90
C GLU A 537 -19.73 -31.31 -19.21
N TYR A 538 -18.70 -31.27 -20.05
CA TYR A 538 -18.67 -30.53 -21.32
C TYR A 538 -18.85 -31.40 -22.58
N GLU A 539 -19.22 -32.69 -22.47
CA GLU A 539 -19.20 -33.63 -23.61
C GLU A 539 -20.09 -33.21 -24.80
N LYS A 540 -21.13 -32.40 -24.56
CA LYS A 540 -22.00 -31.86 -25.62
C LYS A 540 -21.37 -30.71 -26.42
N SER A 541 -20.27 -30.15 -25.93
CA SER A 541 -19.63 -28.94 -26.46
C SER A 541 -18.17 -29.14 -26.82
N LEU A 542 -17.48 -30.05 -26.14
CA LEU A 542 -16.06 -30.31 -26.32
C LEU A 542 -15.80 -31.81 -26.40
N ARG A 543 -14.89 -32.22 -27.29
CA ARG A 543 -14.23 -33.52 -27.20
C ARG A 543 -12.89 -33.33 -26.52
N ILE A 544 -12.64 -34.12 -25.46
CA ILE A 544 -11.37 -34.14 -24.76
C ILE A 544 -10.63 -35.42 -25.13
N TYR A 545 -9.54 -35.29 -25.86
CA TYR A 545 -8.62 -36.37 -26.18
C TYR A 545 -7.46 -36.39 -25.21
N PHE A 546 -6.97 -37.57 -24.86
CA PHE A 546 -5.79 -37.70 -24.02
C PHE A 546 -4.92 -38.91 -24.38
N GLN A 547 -3.65 -38.83 -24.01
CA GLN A 547 -2.71 -39.94 -23.95
C GLN A 547 -2.01 -39.90 -22.59
N TYR A 548 -1.91 -41.06 -21.95
CA TYR A 548 -1.18 -41.20 -20.71
C TYR A 548 -0.21 -42.38 -20.84
N LYS A 549 1.09 -42.09 -20.92
CA LYS A 549 2.17 -43.08 -21.08
C LYS A 549 3.36 -42.65 -20.25
N ASN A 550 4.00 -43.59 -19.56
CA ASN A 550 5.20 -43.36 -18.74
C ASN A 550 5.05 -42.20 -17.73
N GLY A 551 3.86 -42.02 -17.15
CA GLY A 551 3.59 -40.94 -16.19
C GLY A 551 3.36 -39.56 -16.82
N ILE A 552 3.46 -39.42 -18.15
CA ILE A 552 3.24 -38.16 -18.86
C ILE A 552 1.81 -38.14 -19.42
N LEU A 553 1.05 -37.12 -19.03
CA LEU A 553 -0.29 -36.84 -19.56
C LEU A 553 -0.20 -35.77 -20.65
N ALA A 554 -0.74 -36.07 -21.82
CA ALA A 554 -1.00 -35.09 -22.88
C ALA A 554 -2.51 -35.03 -23.14
N THR A 555 -3.06 -33.82 -23.27
CA THR A 555 -4.46 -33.61 -23.62
C THR A 555 -4.61 -32.72 -24.86
N LYS A 556 -5.71 -32.91 -25.58
CA LYS A 556 -6.11 -32.06 -26.70
C LYS A 556 -7.61 -31.90 -26.73
N THR A 557 -8.09 -30.67 -26.90
CA THR A 557 -9.52 -30.35 -26.95
C THR A 557 -9.96 -30.00 -28.36
N GLU A 558 -11.15 -30.44 -28.75
CA GLU A 558 -11.82 -30.05 -29.99
C GLU A 558 -13.20 -29.45 -29.65
N ASP A 559 -13.48 -28.24 -30.13
CA ASP A 559 -14.81 -27.63 -30.06
C ASP A 559 -15.75 -28.28 -31.07
N ILE A 560 -16.87 -28.83 -30.60
CA ILE A 560 -17.87 -29.48 -31.45
C ILE A 560 -19.20 -28.72 -31.47
N ARG A 561 -19.24 -27.51 -30.93
CA ARG A 561 -20.46 -26.70 -30.95
C ARG A 561 -20.78 -26.26 -32.37
N LYS A 562 -22.04 -26.45 -32.76
CA LYS A 562 -22.58 -25.88 -34.01
C LYS A 562 -22.96 -24.43 -33.76
N VAL A 563 -22.02 -23.51 -33.97
CA VAL A 563 -22.27 -22.06 -33.88
C VAL A 563 -22.73 -21.55 -35.25
N ASP A 564 -23.92 -20.94 -35.32
CA ASP A 564 -24.35 -20.22 -36.52
C ASP A 564 -23.61 -18.89 -36.62
N LEU A 565 -22.52 -18.89 -37.39
CA LEU A 565 -21.65 -17.73 -37.59
C LEU A 565 -22.33 -16.59 -38.37
N ASN A 566 -23.41 -16.87 -39.10
CA ASN A 566 -24.13 -15.87 -39.90
C ASN A 566 -25.28 -15.21 -39.12
N LYS A 567 -25.60 -15.72 -37.91
CA LYS A 567 -26.59 -15.12 -37.02
C LYS A 567 -26.23 -13.66 -36.73
N LYS A 568 -27.19 -12.75 -36.91
CA LYS A 568 -27.05 -11.34 -36.56
C LYS A 568 -27.27 -11.14 -35.06
N VAL A 569 -26.39 -10.36 -34.43
CA VAL A 569 -26.42 -10.01 -33.01
C VAL A 569 -26.40 -8.50 -32.90
N THR A 570 -27.37 -7.95 -32.17
CA THR A 570 -27.45 -6.52 -31.87
C THR A 570 -26.86 -6.24 -30.50
N TRP A 571 -25.94 -5.29 -30.40
CA TRP A 571 -25.25 -4.90 -29.18
C TRP A 571 -25.13 -3.37 -29.11
N THR A 572 -24.77 -2.83 -27.94
CA THR A 572 -24.67 -1.37 -27.72
C THR A 572 -23.22 -0.98 -27.48
N ASP A 573 -22.68 -0.10 -28.33
CA ASP A 573 -21.30 0.40 -28.22
C ASP A 573 -21.12 1.33 -27.00
N ASP A 574 -19.89 1.76 -26.74
CA ASP A 574 -19.57 2.60 -25.57
C ASP A 574 -20.20 4.00 -25.61
N ASN A 575 -20.63 4.44 -26.80
CA ASN A 575 -21.33 5.71 -27.00
C ASN A 575 -22.85 5.54 -26.94
N GLY A 576 -23.35 4.38 -26.52
CA GLY A 576 -24.78 4.09 -26.43
C GLY A 576 -25.46 3.79 -27.77
N ARG A 577 -24.71 3.61 -28.87
CA ARG A 577 -25.29 3.34 -30.19
C ARG A 577 -25.52 1.85 -30.39
N LYS A 578 -26.69 1.47 -30.93
CA LYS A 578 -26.97 0.09 -31.31
C LYS A 578 -26.22 -0.28 -32.58
N ARG A 579 -25.47 -1.38 -32.53
CA ARG A 579 -24.72 -2.00 -33.63
C ARG A 579 -25.29 -3.37 -33.90
N THR A 580 -25.28 -3.80 -35.15
CA THR A 580 -25.68 -5.15 -35.54
C THR A 580 -24.59 -5.77 -36.38
N ASN A 581 -24.04 -6.89 -35.91
CA ASN A 581 -22.95 -7.62 -36.55
C ASN A 581 -23.30 -9.11 -36.64
N THR A 582 -22.65 -9.84 -37.53
CA THR A 582 -22.74 -11.31 -37.52
C THR A 582 -21.93 -11.88 -36.36
N VAL A 583 -22.27 -13.08 -35.87
CA VAL A 583 -21.45 -13.78 -34.86
C VAL A 583 -20.00 -13.93 -35.33
N ARG A 584 -19.77 -14.17 -36.63
CA ARG A 584 -18.43 -14.20 -37.24
C ARG A 584 -17.65 -12.91 -36.99
N GLU A 585 -18.25 -11.75 -37.27
CA GLU A 585 -17.62 -10.44 -37.07
C GLU A 585 -17.32 -10.17 -35.59
N ILE A 586 -18.23 -10.57 -34.71
CA ILE A 586 -18.06 -10.41 -33.26
C ILE A 586 -16.94 -11.32 -32.74
N TYR A 587 -16.80 -12.54 -33.24
CA TYR A 587 -15.68 -13.43 -32.86
C TYR A 587 -14.34 -12.89 -33.32
N SER A 588 -14.26 -12.27 -34.52
CA SER A 588 -13.05 -11.55 -34.93
C SER A 588 -12.73 -10.39 -33.98
N LEU A 589 -13.75 -9.69 -33.46
CA LEU A 589 -13.55 -8.65 -32.46
C LEU A 589 -13.01 -9.23 -31.13
N PHE A 590 -13.40 -10.44 -30.74
CA PHE A 590 -12.91 -11.12 -29.53
C PHE A 590 -11.43 -11.48 -29.62
N THR A 591 -10.90 -11.70 -30.82
CA THR A 591 -9.48 -11.96 -31.05
C THR A 591 -8.57 -10.75 -30.88
N LEU A 592 -9.12 -9.52 -30.87
CA LEU A 592 -8.39 -8.26 -30.67
C LEU A 592 -8.09 -8.01 -29.19
N SER A 593 -7.45 -8.98 -28.53
CA SER A 593 -7.16 -8.99 -27.08
C SER A 593 -6.31 -7.82 -26.58
N ASN A 594 -5.63 -7.11 -27.47
CA ASN A 594 -4.84 -5.92 -27.14
C ASN A 594 -5.69 -4.63 -27.06
N GLU A 595 -6.89 -4.62 -27.65
CA GLU A 595 -7.77 -3.44 -27.72
C GLU A 595 -8.94 -3.53 -26.74
N TYR A 596 -9.45 -4.74 -26.46
CA TYR A 596 -10.62 -4.95 -25.60
C TYR A 596 -10.35 -5.96 -24.49
N THR A 597 -10.69 -5.60 -23.25
CA THR A 597 -10.51 -6.50 -22.10
C THR A 597 -11.60 -7.59 -22.05
N SER A 598 -11.29 -8.74 -21.47
CA SER A 598 -12.28 -9.82 -21.27
C SER A 598 -13.49 -9.37 -20.45
N GLU A 599 -13.33 -8.46 -19.49
CA GLU A 599 -14.46 -7.89 -18.73
C GLU A 599 -15.36 -7.01 -19.61
N TRP A 600 -14.76 -6.20 -20.49
CA TRP A 600 -15.52 -5.40 -21.46
C TRP A 600 -16.29 -6.31 -22.42
N LEU A 601 -15.64 -7.33 -22.97
CA LEU A 601 -16.25 -8.29 -23.90
C LEU A 601 -17.38 -9.08 -23.23
N LEU A 602 -17.18 -9.52 -21.99
CA LEU A 602 -18.21 -10.18 -21.18
C LEU A 602 -19.40 -9.24 -20.91
N LYS A 603 -19.15 -7.98 -20.56
CA LYS A 603 -20.21 -7.00 -20.30
C LYS A 603 -21.04 -6.71 -21.57
N LYS A 604 -20.40 -6.65 -22.74
CA LYS A 604 -21.05 -6.30 -24.00
C LYS A 604 -21.77 -7.47 -24.66
N PHE A 605 -21.21 -8.67 -24.58
CA PHE A 605 -21.68 -9.82 -25.35
C PHE A 605 -22.11 -11.01 -24.47
N GLY A 606 -21.85 -10.96 -23.16
CA GLY A 606 -22.31 -11.93 -22.17
C GLY A 606 -21.99 -13.36 -22.56
N LYS A 607 -23.04 -14.18 -22.59
CA LYS A 607 -22.96 -15.60 -22.95
C LYS A 607 -22.29 -15.87 -24.31
N LEU A 608 -22.39 -14.96 -25.27
CA LEU A 608 -21.73 -15.13 -26.58
C LEU A 608 -20.20 -15.10 -26.46
N TYR A 609 -19.66 -14.31 -25.53
CA TYR A 609 -18.23 -14.24 -25.23
C TYR A 609 -17.79 -15.41 -24.33
N GLU A 610 -18.60 -15.77 -23.32
CA GLU A 610 -18.35 -16.97 -22.49
C GLU A 610 -18.31 -18.24 -23.35
N ASP A 611 -19.26 -18.37 -24.27
CA ASP A 611 -19.29 -19.46 -25.23
C ASP A 611 -18.00 -19.41 -26.06
N TRP A 612 -17.63 -18.28 -26.66
CA TRP A 612 -16.38 -18.20 -27.43
C TRP A 612 -15.13 -18.64 -26.65
N MET A 613 -15.04 -18.29 -25.36
CA MET A 613 -13.91 -18.64 -24.47
C MET A 613 -13.88 -20.10 -23.99
N LEU A 614 -14.98 -20.85 -24.12
CA LEU A 614 -15.17 -22.15 -23.46
C LEU A 614 -14.01 -23.14 -23.68
N THR A 615 -13.42 -23.20 -24.89
CA THR A 615 -12.30 -24.10 -25.21
C THR A 615 -11.01 -23.76 -24.46
N SER A 616 -10.80 -22.49 -24.14
CA SER A 616 -9.60 -21.99 -23.44
C SER A 616 -9.72 -22.01 -21.91
N LEU A 617 -10.96 -22.00 -21.39
CA LEU A 617 -11.24 -21.98 -19.95
C LEU A 617 -11.37 -23.39 -19.35
N VAL A 618 -11.67 -24.40 -20.16
CA VAL A 618 -11.82 -25.78 -19.67
C VAL A 618 -10.44 -26.40 -19.46
N ASP A 619 -10.11 -26.62 -18.19
CA ASP A 619 -8.91 -27.36 -17.78
C ASP A 619 -9.09 -28.86 -18.06
N ALA A 620 -8.82 -29.23 -19.31
CA ALA A 620 -8.92 -30.61 -19.78
C ALA A 620 -7.94 -31.56 -19.06
N ASN A 621 -6.78 -31.04 -18.61
CA ASN A 621 -5.81 -31.84 -17.84
C ASN A 621 -6.42 -32.29 -16.51
N ARG A 622 -6.99 -31.36 -15.74
CA ARG A 622 -7.62 -31.67 -14.45
C ARG A 622 -8.75 -32.69 -14.58
N ILE A 623 -9.58 -32.57 -15.63
CA ILE A 623 -10.70 -33.50 -15.87
C ILE A 623 -10.17 -34.91 -16.20
N VAL A 624 -9.12 -35.01 -17.02
CA VAL A 624 -8.52 -36.30 -17.37
C VAL A 624 -7.77 -36.91 -16.18
N GLU A 625 -7.07 -36.11 -15.38
CA GLU A 625 -6.43 -36.56 -14.14
C GLU A 625 -7.45 -37.15 -13.16
N GLN A 626 -8.59 -36.47 -12.98
CA GLN A 626 -9.68 -36.99 -12.16
C GLN A 626 -10.14 -38.38 -12.66
N TYR A 627 -10.37 -38.53 -13.97
CA TYR A 627 -10.73 -39.83 -14.56
C TYR A 627 -9.65 -40.90 -14.34
N LEU A 628 -8.37 -40.56 -14.55
CA LEU A 628 -7.26 -41.50 -14.39
C LEU A 628 -7.08 -41.92 -12.92
N GLN A 629 -7.32 -41.00 -11.97
CA GLN A 629 -7.28 -41.30 -10.53
C GLN A 629 -8.46 -42.16 -10.10
N GLU A 630 -9.69 -41.83 -10.53
CA GLU A 630 -10.91 -42.61 -10.22
C GLU A 630 -10.87 -44.03 -10.81
N THR A 631 -10.14 -44.22 -11.93
CA THR A 631 -9.96 -45.54 -12.56
C THR A 631 -8.68 -46.26 -12.13
N GLY A 632 -7.89 -45.67 -11.22
CA GLY A 632 -6.64 -46.26 -10.70
C GLY A 632 -5.49 -46.31 -11.70
N GLN A 633 -5.61 -45.64 -12.86
CA GLN A 633 -4.56 -45.54 -13.88
C GLN A 633 -3.50 -44.50 -13.52
N MET A 634 -3.84 -43.51 -12.70
CA MET A 634 -2.91 -42.53 -12.13
C MET A 634 -3.00 -42.60 -10.60
N PRO A 635 -1.87 -42.64 -9.88
CA PRO A 635 -1.90 -42.58 -8.42
C PRO A 635 -2.54 -41.26 -7.98
N SER A 636 -3.44 -41.33 -6.98
CA SER A 636 -3.95 -40.12 -6.34
C SER A 636 -2.80 -39.45 -5.61
N TYR A 637 -2.44 -38.24 -6.02
CA TYR A 637 -1.46 -37.44 -5.31
C TYR A 637 -2.06 -37.05 -3.95
N ALA A 638 -1.63 -37.74 -2.89
CA ALA A 638 -1.71 -37.16 -1.55
C ALA A 638 -0.96 -35.81 -1.61
N PRO A 639 -1.50 -34.70 -1.09
CA PRO A 639 -0.81 -33.43 -1.11
C PRO A 639 0.37 -33.49 -0.14
N ASN A 640 1.50 -34.00 -0.59
CA ASN A 640 2.78 -34.05 0.11
C ASN A 640 3.92 -33.90 -0.89
N VAL A 641 4.19 -32.66 -1.31
CA VAL A 641 5.55 -32.10 -1.25
C VAL A 641 5.38 -30.61 -0.93
N THR A 642 5.48 -30.27 0.35
CA THR A 642 5.89 -28.91 0.71
C THR A 642 7.40 -28.92 0.57
N LEU A 643 7.97 -28.10 -0.30
CA LEU A 643 9.41 -27.85 -0.29
C LEU A 643 9.77 -27.40 1.13
N THR A 644 10.51 -28.22 1.86
CA THR A 644 11.16 -27.80 3.09
C THR A 644 12.36 -26.91 2.73
N PRO A 645 12.71 -25.89 3.53
CA PRO A 645 13.78 -24.94 3.22
C PRO A 645 15.19 -25.53 3.03
N ASP A 646 15.39 -26.83 3.32
CA ASP A 646 16.70 -27.46 3.40
C ASP A 646 17.07 -28.33 2.17
N ALA A 647 16.40 -28.13 1.03
CA ALA A 647 16.78 -28.82 -0.21
C ALA A 647 18.07 -28.21 -0.78
N VAL A 648 19.19 -28.91 -0.61
CA VAL A 648 20.50 -28.57 -1.21
C VAL A 648 20.50 -29.03 -2.67
N PHE A 649 20.77 -28.11 -3.59
CA PHE A 649 20.99 -28.41 -5.00
C PHE A 649 22.48 -28.71 -5.22
N GLU A 650 22.81 -29.96 -5.59
CA GLU A 650 24.07 -30.25 -6.27
C GLU A 650 23.85 -30.01 -7.77
N TYR A 651 24.64 -29.10 -8.35
CA TYR A 651 24.74 -28.93 -9.80
C TYR A 651 25.94 -29.76 -10.28
N GLU A 652 25.68 -30.72 -11.16
CA GLU A 652 26.69 -31.19 -12.14
C GLU A 652 26.61 -30.35 -13.42
#